data_AF-A0A8C1ZMP4-F1
#
_entry.id   AF-A0A8C1ZMP4-F1
#
_cell.length_a   1.000
_cell.length_b   1.000
_cell.length_c   1.000
_cell.angle_alpha   90.00
_cell.angle_beta   90.00
_cell.angle_gamma   90.00
#
_symmetry.space_group_name_H-M   'P 1'
#
loop_
_entity.id
_entity.type
_entity.pdbx_description
1 polymer ?
#
loop_
_entity_poly.entity_id
_entity_poly.type
_entity_poly.pdbx_seq_one_letter_code
_entity_poly.pdbx_strand_id
1 'polypeptide(L)'
;MDAGIQNHTEHYVHDLSNPTAPGLCVEMLGVADEACRAGDFDLAAEIYTSQLAELEHTDRGLCLRKADALARGGRIADALDSYCIAANLQALRPDELQILVEVIAHRIRTKEQSDRKTISGGSTSESRCFESDELDDEQNLDLFSCRVCKCLLTEPTSLVCGHTFCKRCLEDDLTKECRSCRLKPNKSHREISLCGLRVNVIASGLIEKWFSSESKARRYWLEGEGLWKKQDVSNAILKFNKAIELEPCICRLLARRAELLMEMKNFGQAIKDWDTMCRLRPQWPKAHYIKATASMAGCTNSSLSLSLSLSLSLSLSLCFCLSLCFCLLASFPDKASSCKTLPTFSGERQVQSQLLDSADFECSLCMRLFYEPVTTPCGHTFCLKCLERCLDHNPNCPLCKENLSEYLATRAYNKTLLIEKLLQRFFCDELAERRKVHEEEMKELSNLNQEVPIFVCTMAFPTVPCPLHVFEPRYRLMIRRSMETGTKQFGMCIADELKGFADHGCMLEVRDVKFFPDGRSVVDTIGIARFRVVTHGQRDGYHTAKIEYLEDKKVEGEDLTELLKLHDSVYDQALGWFTSLKDDMKNQIISHFGQLPVKDPDPQDNPNGPAWCWWLLAVLPLENKAQLTILALNALKDRLIAIRRVLIFVTRKRPR
;
A
#
# COMPACT_ATOMS: atom_id res chain seq x y z
N MET A 1 -60.25 -19.91 58.43
CA MET A 1 -60.50 -21.34 58.70
C MET A 1 -60.47 -22.05 57.36
N ASP A 2 -59.60 -23.06 57.27
CA ASP A 2 -59.28 -23.98 56.17
C ASP A 2 -59.94 -23.85 54.78
N ALA A 3 -59.06 -23.79 53.78
CA ALA A 3 -59.07 -24.57 52.54
C ALA A 3 -57.63 -24.47 51.97
N GLY A 4 -56.88 -25.50 51.56
CA GLY A 4 -57.24 -26.80 51.02
C GLY A 4 -56.57 -26.95 49.65
N ILE A 5 -55.41 -27.63 49.62
CA ILE A 5 -54.82 -28.39 48.50
C ILE A 5 -54.31 -27.61 47.27
N GLN A 6 -52.99 -27.68 47.04
CA GLN A 6 -52.42 -28.26 45.80
C GLN A 6 -50.95 -28.67 46.01
N ASN A 7 -50.73 -29.97 46.21
CA ASN A 7 -49.46 -30.64 45.99
C ASN A 7 -49.09 -30.50 44.50
N HIS A 8 -48.11 -29.65 44.18
CA HIS A 8 -47.38 -29.77 42.93
C HIS A 8 -46.20 -30.71 43.15
N THR A 9 -46.47 -32.01 43.02
CA THR A 9 -45.50 -32.99 42.54
C THR A 9 -45.10 -32.58 41.13
N GLU A 10 -44.00 -31.82 40.99
CA GLU A 10 -43.33 -31.66 39.69
C GLU A 10 -42.21 -32.69 39.57
N HIS A 11 -42.27 -33.37 38.44
CA HIS A 11 -41.61 -34.61 38.06
C HIS A 11 -40.08 -34.62 38.17
N TYR A 12 -39.54 -35.78 38.53
CA TYR A 12 -38.14 -36.16 38.32
C TYR A 12 -37.74 -35.88 36.87
N VAL A 13 -36.72 -35.05 36.64
CA VAL A 13 -36.33 -34.64 35.27
C VAL A 13 -35.67 -35.80 34.51
N HIS A 14 -34.96 -36.70 35.22
CA HIS A 14 -34.35 -37.89 34.65
C HIS A 14 -34.56 -39.09 35.57
N ASP A 15 -35.24 -40.14 35.09
CA ASP A 15 -35.44 -41.37 35.84
C ASP A 15 -34.12 -42.18 35.94
N LEU A 16 -33.90 -42.79 37.10
CA LEU A 16 -32.76 -43.71 37.29
C LEU A 16 -32.94 -44.95 36.41
N SER A 17 -31.84 -45.43 35.83
CA SER A 17 -31.87 -46.63 35.00
C SER A 17 -32.05 -47.89 35.85
N ASN A 18 -31.55 -47.90 37.09
CA ASN A 18 -31.85 -48.95 38.07
C ASN A 18 -31.99 -48.38 39.51
N PRO A 19 -33.22 -48.13 40.01
CA PRO A 19 -33.44 -47.58 41.34
C PRO A 19 -33.15 -48.54 42.50
N THR A 20 -32.85 -49.82 42.21
CA THR A 20 -32.54 -50.86 43.22
C THR A 20 -31.08 -51.34 43.18
N ALA A 21 -30.19 -50.59 42.51
CA ALA A 21 -28.79 -50.96 42.40
C ALA A 21 -28.10 -51.00 43.79
N PRO A 22 -27.36 -52.07 44.13
CA PRO A 22 -26.60 -52.12 45.37
C PRO A 22 -25.54 -51.00 45.37
N GLY A 23 -25.46 -50.25 46.48
CA GLY A 23 -24.62 -49.06 46.60
C GLY A 23 -25.35 -47.72 46.43
N LEU A 24 -26.62 -47.72 46.00
CA LEU A 24 -27.43 -46.51 45.86
C LEU A 24 -28.18 -46.17 47.17
N CYS A 25 -27.93 -45.01 47.76
CA CYS A 25 -28.64 -44.50 48.93
C CYS A 25 -29.78 -43.55 48.53
N VAL A 26 -31.01 -44.05 48.57
CA VAL A 26 -32.23 -43.28 48.19
C VAL A 26 -32.45 -42.06 49.08
N GLU A 27 -32.07 -42.12 50.36
CA GLU A 27 -32.17 -40.99 51.29
C GLU A 27 -31.23 -39.84 50.87
N MET A 28 -29.99 -40.16 50.48
CA MET A 28 -29.02 -39.17 49.99
C MET A 28 -29.46 -38.54 48.67
N LEU A 29 -30.11 -39.28 47.77
CA LEU A 29 -30.68 -38.71 46.55
C LEU A 29 -31.82 -37.74 46.85
N GLY A 30 -32.64 -38.03 47.86
CA GLY A 30 -33.66 -37.08 48.36
C GLY A 30 -33.05 -35.80 48.93
N VAL A 31 -31.90 -35.89 49.61
CA VAL A 31 -31.13 -34.72 50.08
C VAL A 31 -30.57 -33.92 48.89
N ALA A 32 -30.08 -34.59 47.84
CA ALA A 32 -29.58 -33.92 46.63
C ALA A 32 -30.69 -33.16 45.88
N ASP A 33 -31.89 -33.74 45.83
CA ASP A 33 -33.07 -33.11 45.21
C ASP A 33 -33.58 -31.90 46.03
N GLU A 34 -33.51 -31.97 47.37
CA GLU A 34 -33.81 -30.82 48.24
C GLU A 34 -32.75 -29.73 48.10
N ALA A 35 -31.47 -30.09 48.02
CA ALA A 35 -30.37 -29.14 47.75
C ALA A 35 -30.57 -28.44 46.40
N CYS A 36 -30.95 -29.16 45.34
CA CYS A 36 -31.32 -28.57 44.05
C CYS A 36 -32.49 -27.57 44.17
N ARG A 37 -33.51 -27.88 44.97
CA ARG A 37 -34.67 -26.99 45.20
C ARG A 37 -34.31 -25.76 46.04
N ALA A 38 -33.39 -25.90 46.98
CA ALA A 38 -32.85 -24.81 47.78
C ALA A 38 -31.85 -23.92 47.00
N GLY A 39 -31.47 -24.33 45.78
CA GLY A 39 -30.51 -23.61 44.93
C GLY A 39 -29.04 -23.90 45.26
N ASP A 40 -28.76 -24.88 46.13
CA ASP A 40 -27.41 -25.34 46.47
C ASP A 40 -26.98 -26.46 45.51
N PHE A 41 -26.62 -26.05 44.30
CA PHE A 41 -26.31 -26.97 43.21
C PHE A 41 -24.95 -27.66 43.36
N ASP A 42 -24.00 -27.05 44.08
CA ASP A 42 -22.68 -27.65 44.33
C ASP A 42 -22.81 -28.82 45.30
N LEU A 43 -23.57 -28.67 46.39
CA LEU A 43 -23.86 -29.76 47.33
C LEU A 43 -24.58 -30.91 46.62
N ALA A 44 -25.57 -30.60 45.77
CA ALA A 44 -26.26 -31.62 44.99
C ALA A 44 -25.31 -32.38 44.05
N ALA A 45 -24.40 -31.67 43.36
CA ALA A 45 -23.42 -32.29 42.48
C ALA A 45 -22.40 -33.17 43.23
N GLU A 46 -22.00 -32.79 44.44
CA GLU A 46 -21.14 -33.59 45.31
C GLU A 46 -21.83 -34.89 45.73
N ILE A 47 -23.09 -34.80 46.16
CA ILE A 47 -23.89 -35.98 46.54
C ILE A 47 -24.03 -36.93 45.35
N TYR A 48 -24.38 -36.43 44.16
CA TYR A 48 -24.47 -37.27 42.96
C TYR A 48 -23.11 -37.88 42.57
N THR A 49 -22.01 -37.18 42.80
CA THR A 49 -20.66 -37.70 42.55
C THR A 49 -20.31 -38.84 43.51
N SER A 50 -20.64 -38.70 44.79
CA SER A 50 -20.45 -39.75 45.79
C SER A 50 -21.28 -40.99 45.45
N GLN A 51 -22.54 -40.80 45.07
CA GLN A 51 -23.44 -41.90 44.71
C GLN A 51 -23.02 -42.61 43.42
N LEU A 52 -22.49 -41.88 42.42
CA LEU A 52 -21.92 -42.49 41.21
C LEU A 52 -20.64 -43.30 41.49
N ALA A 53 -19.87 -42.95 42.53
CA ALA A 53 -18.64 -43.66 42.89
C ALA A 53 -18.90 -44.98 43.64
N GLU A 54 -20.05 -45.11 44.30
CA GLU A 54 -20.47 -46.31 45.04
C GLU A 54 -21.15 -47.36 44.16
N LEU A 55 -21.50 -47.02 42.90
CA LEU A 55 -22.13 -47.92 41.95
C LEU A 55 -21.11 -48.74 41.13
N GLU A 56 -21.34 -50.05 41.01
CA GLU A 56 -20.54 -50.93 40.13
C GLU A 56 -20.71 -50.60 38.64
N HIS A 57 -21.85 -50.03 38.25
CA HIS A 57 -22.16 -49.61 36.89
C HIS A 57 -22.69 -48.17 36.89
N THR A 58 -22.14 -47.34 36.01
CA THR A 58 -22.53 -45.93 35.88
C THR A 58 -23.99 -45.80 35.46
N ASP A 59 -24.83 -45.19 36.31
CA ASP A 59 -26.24 -44.93 36.01
C ASP A 59 -26.39 -43.67 35.14
N ARG A 60 -27.07 -43.83 33.99
CA ARG A 60 -27.26 -42.74 33.02
C ARG A 60 -28.11 -41.60 33.58
N GLY A 61 -29.20 -41.93 34.29
CA GLY A 61 -30.11 -40.94 34.86
C GLY A 61 -29.43 -40.09 35.93
N LEU A 62 -28.60 -40.73 36.76
CA LEU A 62 -27.80 -40.07 37.78
C LEU A 62 -26.70 -39.16 37.19
N CYS A 63 -26.09 -39.57 36.07
CA CYS A 63 -25.16 -38.72 35.32
C CYS A 63 -25.83 -37.46 34.75
N LEU A 64 -27.07 -37.56 34.25
CA LEU A 64 -27.83 -36.41 33.76
C LEU A 64 -28.23 -35.46 34.89
N ARG A 65 -28.69 -36.00 36.03
CA ARG A 65 -28.99 -35.17 37.22
C ARG A 65 -27.76 -34.43 37.75
N LYS A 66 -26.59 -35.10 37.77
CA LYS A 66 -25.31 -34.47 38.10
C LYS A 66 -24.95 -33.37 37.11
N ALA A 67 -25.12 -33.63 35.80
CA ALA A 67 -24.82 -32.66 34.75
C ALA A 67 -25.71 -31.41 34.86
N ASP A 68 -27.00 -31.57 35.12
CA ASP A 68 -27.94 -30.48 35.33
C ASP A 68 -27.60 -29.63 36.56
N ALA A 69 -27.22 -30.28 37.68
CA ALA A 69 -26.80 -29.60 38.90
C ALA A 69 -25.53 -28.78 38.64
N LEU A 70 -24.50 -29.37 38.03
CA LEU A 70 -23.26 -28.67 37.67
C LEU A 70 -23.51 -27.52 36.68
N ALA A 71 -24.44 -27.69 35.73
CA ALA A 71 -24.82 -26.64 34.81
C ALA A 71 -25.44 -25.46 35.57
N ARG A 72 -26.45 -25.70 36.41
CA ARG A 72 -27.10 -24.65 37.22
C ARG A 72 -26.15 -23.99 38.22
N GLY A 73 -25.22 -24.75 38.79
CA GLY A 73 -24.10 -24.24 39.63
C GLY A 73 -23.08 -23.42 38.84
N GLY A 74 -23.19 -23.39 37.50
CA GLY A 74 -22.37 -22.53 36.67
C GLY A 74 -21.01 -23.11 36.28
N ARG A 75 -20.79 -24.38 36.61
CA ARG A 75 -19.60 -25.19 36.29
C ARG A 75 -19.81 -25.92 34.96
N ILE A 76 -19.94 -25.14 33.89
CA ILE A 76 -20.35 -25.65 32.57
C ILE A 76 -19.38 -26.71 32.03
N ALA A 77 -18.07 -26.59 32.29
CA ALA A 77 -17.09 -27.58 31.84
C ALA A 77 -17.34 -28.96 32.48
N ASP A 78 -17.48 -29.01 33.80
CA ASP A 78 -17.73 -30.25 34.54
C ASP A 78 -19.12 -30.85 34.23
N ALA A 79 -20.10 -29.97 33.96
CA ALA A 79 -21.43 -30.37 33.49
C ALA A 79 -21.35 -31.09 32.14
N LEU A 80 -20.57 -30.53 31.19
CA LEU A 80 -20.38 -31.13 29.87
C LEU A 80 -19.74 -32.51 29.98
N ASP A 81 -18.69 -32.67 30.79
CA ASP A 81 -18.07 -33.99 31.04
C ASP A 81 -19.09 -35.02 31.54
N SER A 82 -20.03 -34.59 32.39
CA SER A 82 -21.09 -35.47 32.91
C SER A 82 -22.14 -35.81 31.84
N TYR A 83 -22.49 -34.86 30.96
CA TYR A 83 -23.33 -35.14 29.78
C TYR A 83 -22.62 -36.07 28.78
N CYS A 84 -21.30 -35.96 28.59
CA CYS A 84 -20.51 -36.89 27.74
C CYS A 84 -20.69 -38.33 28.22
N ILE A 85 -20.57 -38.54 29.53
CA ILE A 85 -20.66 -39.86 30.15
C ILE A 85 -22.06 -40.45 29.93
N ALA A 86 -23.11 -39.64 30.10
CA ALA A 86 -24.48 -40.07 29.82
C ALA A 86 -24.73 -40.38 28.33
N ALA A 87 -24.16 -39.58 27.42
CA ALA A 87 -24.25 -39.77 25.97
C ALA A 87 -23.59 -41.07 25.49
N ASN A 88 -22.46 -41.43 26.12
CA ASN A 88 -21.73 -42.67 25.82
C ASN A 88 -22.51 -43.94 26.19
N LEU A 89 -23.42 -43.85 27.16
CA LEU A 89 -24.30 -44.95 27.55
C LEU A 89 -25.50 -45.07 26.60
N GLN A 90 -26.12 -43.93 26.27
CA GLN A 90 -27.20 -43.86 25.30
C GLN A 90 -27.36 -42.42 24.79
N ALA A 91 -27.58 -42.29 23.49
CA ALA A 91 -27.75 -41.01 22.80
C ALA A 91 -28.71 -40.06 23.57
N LEU A 92 -28.25 -38.82 23.77
CA LEU A 92 -29.01 -37.79 24.49
C LEU A 92 -30.23 -37.36 23.68
N ARG A 93 -31.36 -37.18 24.37
CA ARG A 93 -32.58 -36.61 23.79
C ARG A 93 -32.63 -35.09 24.03
N PRO A 94 -33.30 -34.31 23.17
CA PRO A 94 -33.34 -32.85 23.28
C PRO A 94 -33.92 -32.33 24.60
N ASP A 95 -34.90 -33.04 25.17
CA ASP A 95 -35.48 -32.78 26.49
C ASP A 95 -34.46 -32.88 27.63
N GLU A 96 -33.42 -33.69 27.44
CA GLU A 96 -32.38 -33.94 28.45
C GLU A 96 -31.26 -32.88 28.46
N LEU A 97 -31.28 -31.93 27.53
CA LEU A 97 -30.30 -30.84 27.43
C LEU A 97 -30.91 -29.46 27.71
N GLN A 98 -32.20 -29.41 28.04
CA GLN A 98 -32.94 -28.16 28.21
C GLN A 98 -32.28 -27.24 29.23
N ILE A 99 -31.87 -27.80 30.37
CA ILE A 99 -31.28 -27.03 31.49
C ILE A 99 -29.92 -26.45 31.11
N LEU A 100 -29.07 -27.22 30.43
CA LEU A 100 -27.77 -26.74 29.94
C LEU A 100 -27.95 -25.55 28.98
N VAL A 101 -28.90 -25.65 28.06
CA VAL A 101 -29.19 -24.59 27.08
C VAL A 101 -29.73 -23.34 27.76
N GLU A 102 -30.66 -23.49 28.71
CA GLU A 102 -31.24 -22.37 29.47
C GLU A 102 -30.16 -21.61 30.26
N VAL A 103 -29.27 -22.31 30.95
CA VAL A 103 -28.18 -21.71 31.73
C VAL A 103 -27.18 -20.97 30.84
N ILE A 104 -26.76 -21.58 29.73
CA ILE A 104 -25.82 -20.96 28.78
C ILE A 104 -26.46 -19.72 28.16
N ALA A 105 -27.73 -19.78 27.77
CA ALA A 105 -28.47 -18.65 27.23
C ALA A 105 -28.61 -17.51 28.25
N HIS A 106 -28.88 -17.81 29.53
CA HIS A 106 -28.96 -16.81 30.58
C HIS A 106 -27.62 -16.10 30.81
N ARG A 107 -26.50 -16.84 30.88
CA ARG A 107 -25.15 -16.28 31.05
C ARG A 107 -24.70 -15.39 29.90
N ILE A 108 -25.10 -15.71 28.66
CA ILE A 108 -24.73 -14.90 27.51
C ILE A 108 -25.56 -13.62 27.45
N ARG A 109 -26.86 -13.68 27.78
CA ARG A 109 -27.71 -12.47 27.88
C ARG A 109 -27.21 -11.48 28.95
N THR A 110 -26.73 -11.97 30.08
CA THR A 110 -26.16 -11.11 31.14
C THR A 110 -24.81 -10.51 30.74
N LYS A 111 -23.99 -11.24 29.96
CA LYS A 111 -22.72 -10.74 29.40
C LYS A 111 -22.90 -9.74 28.24
N GLU A 112 -23.86 -9.97 27.34
CA GLU A 112 -24.19 -9.00 26.28
C GLU A 112 -24.74 -7.67 26.86
N GLN A 113 -25.41 -7.71 28.02
CA GLN A 113 -25.84 -6.51 28.74
C GLN A 113 -24.69 -5.77 29.45
N SER A 114 -23.57 -6.43 29.79
CA SER A 114 -22.37 -5.74 30.26
C SER A 114 -21.62 -5.06 29.11
N ASP A 115 -21.59 -5.68 27.93
CA ASP A 115 -20.82 -5.19 26.78
C ASP A 115 -21.56 -4.08 25.98
N ARG A 116 -22.90 -4.08 25.98
CA ARG A 116 -23.72 -3.01 25.36
C ARG A 116 -23.65 -1.66 26.07
N LYS A 117 -23.07 -1.56 27.28
CA LYS A 117 -22.83 -0.26 27.95
C LYS A 117 -21.63 0.50 27.37
N THR A 118 -20.86 -0.10 26.46
CA THR A 118 -19.60 0.48 25.97
C THR A 118 -19.65 0.99 24.53
N ILE A 119 -20.69 0.69 23.74
CA ILE A 119 -20.78 1.13 22.35
C ILE A 119 -22.24 1.43 21.98
N SER A 120 -22.60 2.71 21.98
CA SER A 120 -23.86 3.21 21.42
C SER A 120 -23.59 4.11 20.21
N GLY A 121 -24.06 3.69 19.02
CA GLY A 121 -24.26 4.59 17.89
C GLY A 121 -24.26 3.92 16.52
N GLY A 122 -25.41 3.91 15.84
CA GLY A 122 -25.46 3.95 14.36
C GLY A 122 -26.25 2.84 13.65
N SER A 123 -27.39 3.24 13.08
CA SER A 123 -28.47 2.51 12.40
C SER A 123 -28.19 1.87 11.00
N THR A 124 -28.77 0.68 10.81
CA THR A 124 -29.53 0.09 9.66
C THR A 124 -29.28 0.46 8.18
N SER A 125 -28.96 -0.55 7.35
CA SER A 125 -29.67 -0.89 6.08
C SER A 125 -29.35 -2.33 5.60
N GLU A 126 -30.28 -2.92 4.85
CA GLU A 126 -30.44 -4.36 4.56
C GLU A 126 -29.52 -4.97 3.48
N SER A 127 -29.30 -6.29 3.64
CA SER A 127 -29.01 -7.32 2.61
C SER A 127 -27.66 -7.35 1.90
N ARG A 128 -26.62 -7.85 2.62
CA ARG A 128 -25.52 -8.69 2.07
C ARG A 128 -24.99 -9.63 3.16
N CYS A 129 -25.53 -10.84 3.22
CA CYS A 129 -25.31 -11.79 4.33
C CYS A 129 -23.88 -12.37 4.49
N PHE A 130 -22.81 -11.81 3.92
CA PHE A 130 -21.45 -12.40 4.03
C PHE A 130 -20.30 -11.45 4.37
N GLU A 131 -20.55 -10.15 4.57
CA GLU A 131 -19.44 -9.19 4.76
C GLU A 131 -19.12 -8.85 6.24
N SER A 132 -19.95 -9.25 7.21
CA SER A 132 -19.94 -8.59 8.53
C SER A 132 -19.32 -9.37 9.70
N ASP A 133 -18.44 -10.37 9.48
CA ASP A 133 -17.88 -11.16 10.60
C ASP A 133 -16.36 -11.43 10.50
N GLU A 134 -15.63 -10.51 9.87
CA GLU A 134 -14.16 -10.56 9.79
C GLU A 134 -13.52 -9.43 10.61
N LEU A 135 -13.90 -9.32 11.89
CA LEU A 135 -13.33 -8.34 12.81
C LEU A 135 -11.93 -8.72 13.35
N ASP A 136 -11.32 -9.83 12.91
CA ASP A 136 -10.05 -10.31 13.51
C ASP A 136 -8.91 -10.65 12.53
N ASP A 137 -9.01 -10.31 11.23
CA ASP A 137 -8.02 -10.74 10.22
C ASP A 137 -7.42 -9.61 9.34
N GLU A 138 -7.54 -8.33 9.72
CA GLU A 138 -6.94 -7.24 8.90
C GLU A 138 -5.40 -7.19 8.96
N GLN A 139 -4.79 -7.79 9.98
CA GLN A 139 -3.34 -7.65 10.24
C GLN A 139 -2.46 -8.69 9.51
N ASN A 140 -3.00 -9.83 9.08
CA ASN A 140 -2.20 -10.94 8.52
C ASN A 140 -2.56 -11.33 7.07
N LEU A 141 -2.91 -10.36 6.21
CA LEU A 141 -3.04 -10.64 4.76
C LEU A 141 -1.67 -10.71 4.09
N ASP A 142 -1.42 -11.81 3.36
CA ASP A 142 -0.24 -11.96 2.51
C ASP A 142 -0.16 -10.90 1.39
N LEU A 143 1.02 -10.80 0.75
CA LEU A 143 1.29 -9.80 -0.30
C LEU A 143 0.46 -10.01 -1.57
N PHE A 144 -0.04 -11.22 -1.80
CA PHE A 144 -0.76 -11.60 -3.02
C PHE A 144 -2.27 -11.46 -2.89
N SER A 145 -2.74 -11.14 -1.70
CA SER A 145 -4.15 -10.98 -1.39
C SER A 145 -4.62 -9.56 -1.65
N CYS A 146 -5.72 -9.42 -2.38
CA CYS A 146 -6.38 -8.14 -2.54
C CYS A 146 -6.96 -7.66 -1.21
N ARG A 147 -6.63 -6.45 -0.75
CA ARG A 147 -7.18 -5.91 0.51
C ARG A 147 -8.69 -5.66 0.49
N VAL A 148 -9.33 -5.69 -0.68
CA VAL A 148 -10.80 -5.55 -0.82
C VAL A 148 -11.49 -6.90 -0.68
N CYS A 149 -11.22 -7.83 -1.61
CA CYS A 149 -11.89 -9.13 -1.60
C CYS A 149 -11.16 -10.19 -0.76
N LYS A 150 -9.98 -9.88 -0.22
CA LYS A 150 -9.12 -10.77 0.59
C LYS A 150 -8.77 -12.12 -0.08
N CYS A 151 -8.91 -12.20 -1.40
CA CYS A 151 -8.56 -13.37 -2.21
C CYS A 151 -7.29 -13.08 -3.02
N LEU A 152 -6.70 -14.12 -3.65
CA LEU A 152 -5.61 -13.96 -4.59
C LEU A 152 -5.96 -12.87 -5.63
N LEU A 153 -5.03 -11.95 -5.84
CA LEU A 153 -5.15 -10.87 -6.82
C LEU A 153 -5.48 -11.46 -8.19
N THR A 154 -6.52 -10.94 -8.84
CA THR A 154 -6.92 -11.31 -10.19
C THR A 154 -7.03 -10.06 -11.03
N GLU A 155 -6.43 -10.08 -12.22
CA GLU A 155 -6.22 -8.86 -13.02
C GLU A 155 -5.65 -7.75 -12.13
N PRO A 156 -4.46 -7.95 -11.53
CA PRO A 156 -3.90 -7.03 -10.55
C PRO A 156 -3.72 -5.65 -11.18
N THR A 157 -4.38 -4.63 -10.65
CA THR A 157 -4.31 -3.25 -11.12
C THR A 157 -3.65 -2.40 -10.05
N SER A 158 -2.62 -1.66 -10.44
CA SER A 158 -1.88 -0.78 -9.53
C SER A 158 -2.40 0.66 -9.66
N LEU A 159 -2.76 1.27 -8.55
CA LEU A 159 -3.18 2.67 -8.49
C LEU A 159 -1.98 3.61 -8.55
N VAL A 160 -2.23 4.89 -8.85
CA VAL A 160 -1.20 5.95 -8.86
C VAL A 160 -0.49 6.06 -7.51
N CYS A 161 -1.13 5.71 -6.39
CA CYS A 161 -0.50 5.67 -5.07
C CYS A 161 0.38 4.45 -4.81
N GLY A 162 0.58 3.57 -5.79
CA GLY A 162 1.46 2.40 -5.69
C GLY A 162 0.83 1.10 -5.17
N HIS A 163 -0.41 1.15 -4.68
CA HIS A 163 -1.11 -0.03 -4.15
C HIS A 163 -1.79 -0.84 -5.26
N THR A 164 -1.79 -2.17 -5.11
CA THR A 164 -2.32 -3.11 -6.11
C THR A 164 -3.57 -3.83 -5.58
N PHE A 165 -4.62 -3.89 -6.41
CA PHE A 165 -5.90 -4.53 -6.09
C PHE A 165 -6.40 -5.35 -7.29
N CYS A 166 -7.45 -6.16 -7.12
CA CYS A 166 -8.12 -6.75 -8.28
C CYS A 166 -8.82 -5.66 -9.07
N LYS A 167 -8.75 -5.71 -10.41
CA LYS A 167 -9.46 -4.77 -11.28
C LYS A 167 -10.95 -4.65 -10.96
N ARG A 168 -11.66 -5.79 -10.89
CA ARG A 168 -13.09 -5.84 -10.51
C ARG A 168 -13.38 -5.20 -9.15
N CYS A 169 -12.48 -5.35 -8.17
CA CYS A 169 -12.66 -4.73 -6.85
C CYS A 169 -12.56 -3.21 -6.87
N LEU A 170 -11.77 -2.65 -7.79
CA LEU A 170 -11.66 -1.20 -7.97
C LEU A 170 -12.85 -0.65 -8.78
N GLU A 171 -13.32 -1.41 -9.77
CA GLU A 171 -14.50 -1.05 -10.56
C GLU A 171 -15.79 -1.05 -9.72
N ASP A 172 -15.91 -2.01 -8.79
CA ASP A 172 -17.04 -2.13 -7.87
C ASP A 172 -16.97 -1.13 -6.67
N ASP A 173 -15.86 -0.40 -6.48
CA ASP A 173 -15.69 0.51 -5.34
C ASP A 173 -16.34 1.88 -5.56
N LEU A 174 -17.43 2.13 -4.84
CA LEU A 174 -18.21 3.37 -4.90
C LEU A 174 -17.46 4.59 -4.33
N THR A 175 -16.54 4.39 -3.37
CA THR A 175 -15.80 5.48 -2.75
C THR A 175 -14.73 6.03 -3.69
N LYS A 176 -14.27 5.19 -4.62
CA LYS A 176 -13.17 5.46 -5.55
C LYS A 176 -11.88 5.86 -4.83
N GLU A 177 -11.70 5.54 -3.55
CA GLU A 177 -10.49 5.84 -2.78
C GLU A 177 -9.62 4.59 -2.64
N CYS A 178 -8.30 4.75 -2.51
CA CYS A 178 -7.44 3.63 -2.16
C CYS A 178 -7.75 3.15 -0.73
N ARG A 179 -8.23 1.91 -0.55
CA ARG A 179 -8.52 1.40 0.80
C ARG A 179 -7.31 1.26 1.73
N SER A 180 -6.10 1.26 1.16
CA SER A 180 -4.86 1.15 1.94
C SER A 180 -4.32 2.49 2.44
N CYS A 181 -4.39 3.55 1.64
CA CYS A 181 -3.83 4.86 2.02
C CYS A 181 -4.85 6.01 2.01
N ARG A 182 -6.13 5.72 1.71
CA ARG A 182 -7.24 6.69 1.60
C ARG A 182 -7.03 7.81 0.59
N LEU A 183 -6.05 7.64 -0.31
CA LEU A 183 -5.77 8.61 -1.36
C LEU A 183 -6.84 8.48 -2.46
N LYS A 184 -7.46 9.61 -2.81
CA LYS A 184 -8.36 9.73 -3.96
C LYS A 184 -7.51 9.79 -5.24
N PRO A 185 -7.75 8.93 -6.25
CA PRO A 185 -7.34 9.27 -7.61
C PRO A 185 -7.99 10.61 -7.95
N ASN A 186 -7.16 11.60 -8.26
CA ASN A 186 -7.42 13.04 -8.12
C ASN A 186 -8.82 13.55 -8.57
N LYS A 187 -9.35 14.50 -7.79
CA LYS A 187 -10.60 15.25 -8.03
C LYS A 187 -10.45 16.47 -8.96
N SER A 188 -9.31 16.66 -9.62
CA SER A 188 -9.06 17.88 -10.41
C SER A 188 -8.72 17.55 -11.85
N HIS A 189 -9.58 18.09 -12.73
CA HIS A 189 -9.49 18.18 -14.19
C HIS A 189 -10.08 16.99 -14.96
N ARG A 190 -11.26 17.26 -15.55
CA ARG A 190 -11.93 16.56 -16.66
C ARG A 190 -11.64 15.07 -16.75
N GLU A 191 -12.51 14.26 -16.13
CA GLU A 191 -12.67 12.84 -16.46
C GLU A 191 -11.36 12.11 -16.80
N ILE A 192 -10.49 11.90 -15.79
CA ILE A 192 -9.79 10.60 -15.77
C ILE A 192 -10.92 9.59 -15.58
N SER A 193 -11.50 9.20 -16.70
CA SER A 193 -12.55 8.21 -16.75
C SER A 193 -12.00 6.97 -16.05
N LEU A 194 -12.75 6.41 -15.11
CA LEU A 194 -12.50 5.06 -14.62
C LEU A 194 -12.53 4.03 -15.77
N CYS A 195 -12.91 4.43 -17.00
CA CYS A 195 -12.50 3.76 -18.24
C CYS A 195 -10.97 3.87 -18.43
N GLY A 196 -10.21 3.04 -17.72
CA GLY A 196 -8.76 2.97 -17.90
C GLY A 196 -8.00 2.12 -16.90
N LEU A 197 -8.66 1.37 -16.01
CA LEU A 197 -7.95 0.45 -15.10
C LEU A 197 -7.31 -0.69 -15.92
N ARG A 198 -5.97 -0.64 -16.04
CA ARG A 198 -5.18 -1.64 -16.75
C ARG A 198 -4.46 -2.56 -15.78
N VAL A 199 -4.36 -3.82 -16.20
CA VAL A 199 -3.65 -4.85 -15.46
C VAL A 199 -2.15 -4.52 -15.45
N ASN A 200 -1.55 -4.59 -14.27
CA ASN A 200 -0.11 -4.61 -14.09
C ASN A 200 0.44 -5.91 -14.69
N VAL A 201 1.13 -5.78 -15.82
CA VAL A 201 1.60 -6.91 -16.63
C VAL A 201 2.57 -7.79 -15.84
N ILE A 202 3.50 -7.18 -15.08
CA ILE A 202 4.48 -7.90 -14.27
C ILE A 202 3.78 -8.65 -13.15
N ALA A 203 2.93 -7.98 -12.37
CA ALA A 203 2.20 -8.62 -11.27
C ALA A 203 1.29 -9.76 -11.77
N SER A 204 0.64 -9.58 -12.92
CA SER A 204 -0.20 -10.62 -13.52
C SER A 204 0.63 -11.84 -13.92
N GLY A 205 1.76 -11.64 -14.60
CA GLY A 205 2.66 -12.73 -14.99
C GLY A 205 3.21 -13.49 -13.78
N LEU A 206 3.61 -12.77 -12.72
CA LEU A 206 4.10 -13.37 -11.48
C LEU A 206 3.03 -14.22 -10.79
N ILE A 207 1.79 -13.72 -10.68
CA ILE A 207 0.69 -14.48 -10.06
C ILE A 207 0.36 -15.75 -10.86
N GLU A 208 0.31 -15.67 -12.19
CA GLU A 208 0.05 -16.83 -13.04
C GLU A 208 1.19 -17.85 -13.00
N LYS A 209 2.45 -17.40 -12.92
CA LYS A 209 3.63 -18.25 -12.77
C LYS A 209 3.67 -18.93 -11.41
N TRP A 210 3.54 -18.18 -10.33
CA TRP A 210 3.73 -18.67 -8.95
C TRP A 210 2.52 -19.41 -8.39
N PHE A 211 1.31 -19.02 -8.78
CA PHE A 211 0.04 -19.58 -8.29
C PHE A 211 -0.82 -20.08 -9.45
N SER A 212 -0.23 -20.89 -10.34
CA SER A 212 -0.89 -21.31 -11.60
C SER A 212 -2.22 -22.05 -11.39
N SER A 213 -2.32 -22.91 -10.38
CA SER A 213 -3.55 -23.63 -10.03
C SER A 213 -4.59 -22.68 -9.41
N GLU A 214 -4.22 -21.96 -8.35
CA GLU A 214 -5.12 -21.03 -7.64
C GLU A 214 -5.61 -19.88 -8.54
N SER A 215 -4.76 -19.32 -9.39
CA SER A 215 -5.15 -18.26 -10.35
C SER A 215 -6.17 -18.76 -11.38
N LYS A 216 -5.99 -19.98 -11.91
CA LYS A 216 -6.97 -20.62 -12.81
C LYS A 216 -8.28 -20.91 -12.10
N ALA A 217 -8.22 -21.45 -10.88
CA ALA A 217 -9.40 -21.69 -10.05
C ALA A 217 -10.17 -20.39 -9.79
N ARG A 218 -9.45 -19.31 -9.46
CA ARG A 218 -10.02 -17.99 -9.22
C ARG A 218 -10.67 -17.40 -10.46
N ARG A 219 -10.11 -17.61 -11.65
CA ARG A 219 -10.73 -17.20 -12.92
C ARG A 219 -12.07 -17.91 -13.16
N TYR A 220 -12.09 -19.24 -13.02
CA TYR A 220 -13.34 -20.00 -13.13
C TYR A 220 -14.38 -19.60 -12.09
N TRP A 221 -13.96 -19.34 -10.85
CA TRP A 221 -14.85 -18.81 -9.82
C TRP A 221 -15.49 -17.49 -10.28
N LEU A 222 -14.71 -16.51 -10.73
CA LEU A 222 -15.25 -15.21 -11.16
C LEU A 222 -16.17 -15.33 -12.39
N GLU A 223 -15.84 -16.22 -13.34
CA GLU A 223 -16.73 -16.55 -14.47
C GLU A 223 -18.06 -17.15 -13.98
N GLY A 224 -18.00 -18.07 -13.00
CA GLY A 224 -19.18 -18.66 -12.37
C GLY A 224 -20.07 -17.63 -11.69
N GLU A 225 -19.49 -16.69 -10.94
CA GLU A 225 -20.25 -15.56 -10.36
C GLU A 225 -20.87 -14.66 -11.42
N GLY A 226 -20.16 -14.41 -12.52
CA GLY A 226 -20.67 -13.61 -13.63
C GLY A 226 -21.88 -14.25 -14.30
N LEU A 227 -21.86 -15.58 -14.49
CA LEU A 227 -22.98 -16.36 -15.03
C LEU A 227 -24.14 -16.42 -14.06
N TRP A 228 -23.85 -16.62 -12.77
CA TRP A 228 -24.87 -16.65 -11.72
C TRP A 228 -25.63 -15.32 -11.63
N LYS A 229 -24.93 -14.18 -11.69
CA LYS A 229 -25.56 -12.85 -11.77
C LYS A 229 -26.47 -12.67 -12.98
N LYS A 230 -26.20 -13.38 -14.08
CA LYS A 230 -27.03 -13.40 -15.30
C LYS A 230 -28.15 -14.45 -15.25
N GLN A 231 -28.37 -15.08 -14.09
CA GLN A 231 -29.33 -16.18 -13.87
C GLN A 231 -29.03 -17.46 -14.68
N ASP A 232 -27.83 -17.61 -15.25
CA ASP A 232 -27.40 -18.84 -15.90
C ASP A 232 -26.78 -19.80 -14.88
N VAL A 233 -27.66 -20.39 -14.07
CA VAL A 233 -27.31 -21.25 -12.94
C VAL A 233 -26.60 -22.54 -13.40
N SER A 234 -27.05 -23.12 -14.52
CA SER A 234 -26.51 -24.37 -15.06
C SER A 234 -25.05 -24.24 -15.52
N ASN A 235 -24.69 -23.14 -16.20
CA ASN A 235 -23.29 -22.93 -16.57
C ASN A 235 -22.45 -22.42 -15.39
N ALA A 236 -23.05 -21.67 -14.46
CA ALA A 236 -22.36 -21.21 -13.26
C ALA A 236 -21.84 -22.38 -12.41
N ILE A 237 -22.66 -23.41 -12.16
CA ILE A 237 -22.24 -24.57 -11.36
C ILE A 237 -21.09 -25.35 -12.03
N LEU A 238 -21.07 -25.46 -13.36
CA LEU A 238 -19.97 -26.09 -14.09
C LEU A 238 -18.65 -25.35 -13.88
N LYS A 239 -18.69 -24.01 -13.84
CA LYS A 239 -17.50 -23.18 -13.58
C LYS A 239 -17.03 -23.33 -12.13
N PHE A 240 -17.93 -23.33 -11.17
CA PHE A 240 -17.59 -23.59 -9.76
C PHE A 240 -16.98 -24.99 -9.56
N ASN A 241 -17.51 -26.02 -10.22
CA ASN A 241 -16.94 -27.36 -10.16
C ASN A 241 -15.51 -27.40 -10.67
N LYS A 242 -15.24 -26.80 -11.84
CA LYS A 242 -13.88 -26.67 -12.39
C LYS A 242 -12.93 -25.93 -11.45
N ALA A 243 -13.41 -24.88 -10.78
CA ALA A 243 -12.60 -24.13 -9.82
C ALA A 243 -12.20 -25.01 -8.61
N ILE A 244 -13.13 -25.83 -8.10
CA ILE A 244 -12.91 -26.71 -6.94
C ILE A 244 -12.08 -27.94 -7.30
N GLU A 245 -12.18 -28.44 -8.54
CA GLU A 245 -11.30 -29.50 -9.06
C GLU A 245 -9.83 -29.07 -9.02
N LEU A 246 -9.55 -27.79 -9.29
CA LEU A 246 -8.21 -27.22 -9.21
C LEU A 246 -7.79 -26.94 -7.76
N GLU A 247 -8.66 -26.28 -6.98
CA GLU A 247 -8.38 -25.90 -5.59
C GLU A 247 -9.52 -26.28 -4.64
N PRO A 248 -9.50 -27.50 -4.07
CA PRO A 248 -10.60 -28.01 -3.26
C PRO A 248 -10.68 -27.42 -1.85
N CYS A 249 -9.63 -26.73 -1.40
CA CYS A 249 -9.50 -26.27 -0.01
C CYS A 249 -9.80 -24.78 0.19
N ILE A 250 -10.26 -24.05 -0.84
CA ILE A 250 -10.59 -22.62 -0.70
C ILE A 250 -11.99 -22.47 -0.08
N CYS A 251 -12.05 -22.16 1.22
CA CYS A 251 -13.32 -22.07 1.95
C CYS A 251 -14.34 -21.11 1.31
N ARG A 252 -13.89 -19.96 0.80
CA ARG A 252 -14.80 -18.98 0.16
C ARG A 252 -15.38 -19.48 -1.15
N LEU A 253 -14.62 -20.28 -1.90
CA LEU A 253 -15.08 -20.88 -3.14
C LEU A 253 -16.15 -21.95 -2.85
N LEU A 254 -15.90 -22.81 -1.85
CA LEU A 254 -16.87 -23.79 -1.37
C LEU A 254 -18.16 -23.09 -0.89
N ALA A 255 -18.05 -21.99 -0.14
CA ALA A 255 -19.20 -21.21 0.33
C ALA A 255 -20.07 -20.75 -0.84
N ARG A 256 -19.45 -20.14 -1.86
CA ARG A 256 -20.15 -19.63 -3.05
C ARG A 256 -20.81 -20.73 -3.86
N ARG A 257 -20.15 -21.88 -4.04
CA ARG A 257 -20.78 -23.01 -4.73
C ARG A 257 -21.96 -23.55 -3.92
N ALA A 258 -21.81 -23.69 -2.61
CA ALA A 258 -22.85 -24.20 -1.76
C ALA A 258 -24.10 -23.31 -1.76
N GLU A 259 -23.94 -21.99 -1.75
CA GLU A 259 -25.04 -21.02 -1.94
C GLU A 259 -25.79 -21.26 -3.27
N LEU A 260 -25.06 -21.40 -4.38
CA LEU A 260 -25.68 -21.70 -5.69
C LEU A 260 -26.42 -23.05 -5.68
N LEU A 261 -25.83 -24.07 -5.07
CA LEU A 261 -26.45 -25.40 -4.96
C LEU A 261 -27.74 -25.38 -4.12
N MET A 262 -27.78 -24.54 -3.08
CA MET A 262 -28.99 -24.29 -2.30
C MET A 262 -30.10 -23.67 -3.14
N GLU A 263 -29.78 -22.69 -4.00
CA GLU A 263 -30.75 -22.12 -4.96
C GLU A 263 -31.24 -23.16 -5.98
N MET A 264 -30.36 -24.07 -6.41
CA MET A 264 -30.70 -25.20 -7.28
C MET A 264 -31.51 -26.31 -6.58
N LYS A 265 -31.79 -26.18 -5.27
CA LYS A 265 -32.39 -27.23 -4.43
C LYS A 265 -31.58 -28.54 -4.40
N ASN A 266 -30.29 -28.47 -4.72
CA ASN A 266 -29.37 -29.61 -4.64
C ASN A 266 -28.70 -29.65 -3.26
N PHE A 267 -29.52 -29.91 -2.24
CA PHE A 267 -29.11 -29.88 -0.83
C PHE A 267 -27.99 -30.90 -0.52
N GLY A 268 -28.02 -32.06 -1.17
CA GLY A 268 -27.05 -33.12 -0.94
C GLY A 268 -25.60 -32.72 -1.26
N GLN A 269 -25.37 -32.00 -2.35
CA GLN A 269 -24.03 -31.49 -2.67
C GLN A 269 -23.68 -30.26 -1.84
N ALA A 270 -24.63 -29.36 -1.56
CA ALA A 270 -24.39 -28.20 -0.70
C ALA A 270 -23.89 -28.61 0.69
N ILE A 271 -24.51 -29.64 1.30
CA ILE A 271 -24.09 -30.16 2.61
C ILE A 271 -22.65 -30.69 2.57
N LYS A 272 -22.20 -31.32 1.48
CA LYS A 272 -20.82 -31.81 1.33
C LYS A 272 -19.80 -30.66 1.32
N ASP A 273 -20.14 -29.55 0.68
CA ASP A 273 -19.29 -28.36 0.64
C ASP A 273 -19.18 -27.72 2.02
N TRP A 274 -20.31 -27.56 2.70
CA TRP A 274 -20.34 -27.06 4.07
C TRP A 274 -19.59 -27.96 5.04
N ASP A 275 -19.72 -29.28 4.90
CA ASP A 275 -19.01 -30.26 5.71
C ASP A 275 -17.49 -30.17 5.51
N THR A 276 -17.04 -29.96 4.28
CA THR A 276 -15.64 -29.71 3.98
C THR A 276 -15.15 -28.40 4.59
N MET A 277 -15.95 -27.33 4.54
CA MET A 277 -15.62 -26.06 5.19
C MET A 277 -15.52 -26.19 6.71
N CYS A 278 -16.43 -26.94 7.34
CA CYS A 278 -16.39 -27.21 8.78
C CYS A 278 -15.13 -27.99 9.17
N ARG A 279 -14.65 -28.91 8.32
CA ARG A 279 -13.35 -29.58 8.53
C ARG A 279 -12.17 -28.61 8.40
N LEU A 280 -12.20 -27.73 7.38
CA LEU A 280 -11.10 -26.80 7.11
C LEU A 280 -11.01 -25.67 8.14
N ARG A 281 -12.16 -25.18 8.64
CA ARG A 281 -12.26 -24.18 9.69
C ARG A 281 -13.25 -24.63 10.76
N PRO A 282 -12.83 -25.50 11.69
CA PRO A 282 -13.70 -26.03 12.75
C PRO A 282 -14.34 -24.95 13.62
N GLN A 283 -13.62 -23.84 13.80
CA GLN A 283 -14.04 -22.72 14.65
C GLN A 283 -14.94 -21.70 13.94
N TRP A 284 -15.31 -21.90 12.66
CA TRP A 284 -16.11 -20.92 11.94
C TRP A 284 -17.62 -21.16 12.13
N PRO A 285 -18.30 -20.41 13.01
CA PRO A 285 -19.61 -20.84 13.49
C PRO A 285 -20.71 -20.69 12.42
N LYS A 286 -20.55 -19.70 11.54
CA LYS A 286 -21.43 -19.47 10.39
C LYS A 286 -21.47 -20.66 9.42
N ALA A 287 -20.36 -21.37 9.22
CA ALA A 287 -20.35 -22.56 8.36
C ALA A 287 -21.24 -23.67 8.94
N HIS A 288 -21.19 -23.88 10.26
CA HIS A 288 -22.05 -24.84 10.95
C HIS A 288 -23.53 -24.45 10.89
N TYR A 289 -23.84 -23.16 11.08
CA TYR A 289 -25.21 -22.65 10.93
C TYR A 289 -25.78 -22.92 9.52
N ILE A 290 -25.02 -22.63 8.47
CA ILE A 290 -25.51 -22.82 7.09
C ILE A 290 -25.58 -24.31 6.71
N LYS A 291 -24.67 -25.15 7.24
CA LYS A 291 -24.80 -26.61 7.14
C LYS A 291 -26.12 -27.11 7.71
N ALA A 292 -26.51 -26.57 8.87
CA ALA A 292 -27.78 -26.90 9.50
C ALA A 292 -28.95 -26.46 8.60
N THR A 293 -29.00 -25.20 8.15
CA THR A 293 -30.09 -24.72 7.29
C THR A 293 -30.21 -25.53 5.98
N ALA A 294 -29.09 -25.92 5.37
CA ALA A 294 -29.05 -26.81 4.21
C ALA A 294 -29.62 -28.20 4.49
N SER A 295 -29.35 -28.75 5.68
CA SER A 295 -29.86 -30.05 6.12
C SER A 295 -31.37 -30.02 6.38
N MET A 296 -31.88 -28.93 6.98
CA MET A 296 -33.31 -28.68 7.16
C MET A 296 -34.07 -28.66 5.83
N ALA A 297 -33.54 -27.94 4.84
CA ALA A 297 -34.19 -27.78 3.55
C ALA A 297 -34.22 -29.08 2.72
N GLY A 298 -33.30 -30.00 2.97
CA GLY A 298 -33.22 -31.31 2.31
C GLY A 298 -34.02 -32.45 2.95
N CYS A 299 -34.61 -32.26 4.13
CA CYS A 299 -35.34 -33.31 4.87
C CYS A 299 -36.86 -33.09 4.89
N THR A 300 -37.61 -34.14 4.56
CA THR A 300 -39.09 -34.24 4.75
C THR A 300 -39.49 -34.86 6.09
N ASN A 301 -38.53 -35.27 6.93
CA ASN A 301 -38.77 -35.93 8.21
C ASN A 301 -38.81 -34.92 9.38
N SER A 302 -39.92 -34.96 10.13
CA SER A 302 -40.29 -34.06 11.22
C SER A 302 -39.39 -34.11 12.48
N SER A 303 -38.52 -35.11 12.61
CA SER A 303 -37.65 -35.27 13.79
C SER A 303 -36.36 -34.45 13.73
N LEU A 304 -35.81 -34.21 12.53
CA LEU A 304 -34.63 -33.36 12.32
C LEU A 304 -34.99 -31.86 12.30
N SER A 305 -36.22 -31.52 11.90
CA SER A 305 -36.65 -30.12 11.75
C SER A 305 -36.78 -29.35 13.07
N LEU A 306 -37.09 -30.02 14.20
CA LEU A 306 -37.14 -29.38 15.53
C LEU A 306 -35.76 -29.25 16.19
N SER A 307 -34.85 -30.20 15.99
CA SER A 307 -33.47 -30.08 16.52
C SER A 307 -32.73 -28.88 15.90
N LEU A 308 -33.12 -28.50 14.68
CA LEU A 308 -32.56 -27.36 13.94
C LEU A 308 -33.37 -26.05 14.13
N SER A 309 -34.59 -26.08 14.66
CA SER A 309 -35.33 -24.85 15.01
C SER A 309 -34.69 -24.10 16.19
N LEU A 310 -33.95 -24.80 17.06
CA LEU A 310 -33.13 -24.22 18.13
C LEU A 310 -31.99 -23.33 17.60
N SER A 311 -31.54 -23.55 16.36
CA SER A 311 -30.53 -22.71 15.71
C SER A 311 -31.07 -21.37 15.22
N LEU A 312 -32.40 -21.21 15.13
CA LEU A 312 -33.05 -20.04 14.52
C LEU A 312 -33.28 -18.87 15.48
N SER A 313 -33.04 -18.99 16.79
CA SER A 313 -33.48 -17.98 17.78
C SER A 313 -32.39 -17.28 18.60
N LEU A 314 -31.09 -17.54 18.39
CA LEU A 314 -30.02 -16.96 19.24
C LEU A 314 -28.87 -16.32 18.47
N SER A 315 -28.31 -15.25 19.07
CA SER A 315 -27.25 -14.38 18.55
C SER A 315 -25.93 -15.10 18.27
N LEU A 316 -25.10 -14.50 17.40
CA LEU A 316 -23.79 -14.98 16.92
C LEU A 316 -22.83 -15.49 18.02
N SER A 317 -22.98 -15.02 19.27
CA SER A 317 -22.15 -15.36 20.43
C SER A 317 -22.39 -16.78 20.97
N LEU A 318 -23.56 -17.39 20.74
CA LEU A 318 -23.90 -18.75 21.22
C LEU A 318 -23.36 -19.90 20.36
N CYS A 319 -22.85 -19.60 19.16
CA CYS A 319 -22.46 -20.61 18.20
C CYS A 319 -21.16 -21.35 18.61
N PHE A 320 -20.36 -20.73 19.50
CA PHE A 320 -19.18 -21.34 20.12
C PHE A 320 -19.55 -22.53 21.03
N CYS A 321 -20.62 -22.40 21.82
CA CYS A 321 -21.10 -23.45 22.72
C CYS A 321 -21.75 -24.62 21.97
N LEU A 322 -22.40 -24.34 20.84
CA LEU A 322 -22.97 -25.37 19.98
C LEU A 322 -21.91 -26.23 19.26
N SER A 323 -20.69 -25.71 19.04
CA SER A 323 -19.58 -26.52 18.49
C SER A 323 -19.13 -27.63 19.46
N LEU A 324 -19.18 -27.37 20.78
CA LEU A 324 -18.95 -28.38 21.80
C LEU A 324 -20.10 -29.39 21.87
N CYS A 325 -21.36 -28.95 21.80
CA CYS A 325 -22.52 -29.85 21.74
C CYS A 325 -22.53 -30.73 20.48
N PHE A 326 -22.08 -30.23 19.32
CA PHE A 326 -21.98 -31.02 18.10
C PHE A 326 -20.85 -32.06 18.16
N CYS A 327 -19.73 -31.76 18.82
CA CYS A 327 -18.69 -32.76 19.11
C CYS A 327 -19.21 -33.87 20.03
N LEU A 328 -20.14 -33.55 20.93
CA LEU A 328 -20.77 -34.49 21.85
C LEU A 328 -21.82 -35.40 21.20
N LEU A 329 -22.54 -34.90 20.19
CA LEU A 329 -23.56 -35.66 19.46
C LEU A 329 -22.98 -36.51 18.31
N ALA A 330 -21.73 -36.28 17.89
CA ALA A 330 -21.12 -36.90 16.70
C ALA A 330 -20.29 -38.17 16.98
N SER A 331 -20.43 -38.82 18.14
CA SER A 331 -19.82 -40.13 18.39
C SER A 331 -20.57 -41.24 17.65
N PHE A 332 -20.27 -41.41 16.36
CA PHE A 332 -20.52 -42.68 15.65
C PHE A 332 -19.19 -43.26 15.15
N PRO A 333 -18.93 -44.57 15.40
CA PRO A 333 -17.82 -45.26 14.80
C PRO A 333 -18.24 -45.69 13.40
N ASP A 334 -17.60 -45.17 12.35
CA ASP A 334 -17.56 -45.94 11.10
C ASP A 334 -16.29 -45.73 10.28
N LYS A 335 -15.76 -46.88 9.89
CA LYS A 335 -14.53 -47.21 9.16
C LYS A 335 -13.95 -46.08 8.30
N ALA A 336 -12.87 -45.49 8.79
CA ALA A 336 -11.91 -44.74 7.99
C ALA A 336 -11.08 -45.70 7.11
N SER A 337 -11.63 -46.10 5.97
CA SER A 337 -10.81 -46.58 4.85
C SER A 337 -10.47 -45.41 3.93
N SER A 338 -9.21 -44.99 3.98
CA SER A 338 -8.51 -44.11 3.02
C SER A 338 -9.13 -42.73 2.77
N CYS A 339 -8.91 -41.79 3.68
CA CYS A 339 -8.88 -40.36 3.31
C CYS A 339 -7.57 -39.76 3.81
N LYS A 340 -6.72 -39.35 2.87
CA LYS A 340 -5.43 -38.69 3.16
C LYS A 340 -5.70 -37.46 4.04
N THR A 341 -4.88 -37.31 5.08
CA THR A 341 -4.86 -36.15 5.99
C THR A 341 -4.91 -34.83 5.22
N LEU A 342 -6.00 -34.09 5.37
CA LEU A 342 -6.13 -32.72 4.85
C LEU A 342 -5.30 -31.77 5.73
N PRO A 343 -4.40 -30.95 5.17
CA PRO A 343 -3.56 -30.06 5.96
C PRO A 343 -4.38 -28.94 6.60
N THR A 344 -4.17 -28.70 7.89
CA THR A 344 -4.60 -27.51 8.61
C THR A 344 -3.91 -26.27 8.02
N PHE A 345 -4.69 -25.31 7.52
CA PHE A 345 -4.18 -24.16 6.77
C PHE A 345 -3.64 -23.06 7.70
N SER A 346 -2.32 -22.91 7.74
CA SER A 346 -1.63 -21.72 8.26
C SER A 346 -1.63 -20.61 7.19
N GLY A 347 -2.02 -19.39 7.55
CA GLY A 347 -2.49 -18.32 6.66
C GLY A 347 -1.51 -17.60 5.71
N GLU A 348 -0.41 -18.20 5.22
CA GLU A 348 0.44 -17.56 4.20
C GLU A 348 0.62 -18.43 2.94
N ARG A 349 0.35 -17.85 1.76
CA ARG A 349 0.73 -18.47 0.48
C ARG A 349 2.25 -18.57 0.36
N GLN A 350 2.75 -19.76 0.06
CA GLN A 350 4.18 -20.01 -0.19
C GLN A 350 4.47 -20.02 -1.69
N VAL A 351 5.57 -19.37 -2.09
CA VAL A 351 6.10 -19.41 -3.46
C VAL A 351 7.17 -20.51 -3.52
N GLN A 352 7.07 -21.39 -4.51
CA GLN A 352 8.06 -22.45 -4.71
C GLN A 352 9.39 -21.84 -5.17
N SER A 353 10.50 -22.19 -4.50
CA SER A 353 11.83 -21.63 -4.77
C SER A 353 12.28 -21.78 -6.22
N GLN A 354 11.94 -22.89 -6.87
CA GLN A 354 12.25 -23.18 -8.28
C GLN A 354 11.58 -22.23 -9.29
N LEU A 355 10.56 -21.47 -8.88
CA LEU A 355 9.84 -20.52 -9.75
C LEU A 355 10.34 -19.07 -9.58
N LEU A 356 11.25 -18.83 -8.64
CA LEU A 356 11.86 -17.52 -8.42
C LEU A 356 12.96 -17.32 -9.46
N ASP A 357 12.77 -16.30 -10.30
CA ASP A 357 13.72 -15.91 -11.33
C ASP A 357 13.88 -14.39 -11.31
N SER A 358 15.11 -13.89 -11.16
CA SER A 358 15.40 -12.46 -11.14
C SER A 358 15.05 -11.79 -12.47
N ALA A 359 15.07 -12.55 -13.58
CA ALA A 359 14.71 -12.04 -14.91
C ALA A 359 13.25 -11.57 -14.98
N ASP A 360 12.35 -12.11 -14.14
CA ASP A 360 10.95 -11.65 -14.05
C ASP A 360 10.85 -10.21 -13.49
N PHE A 361 11.93 -9.71 -12.87
CA PHE A 361 12.00 -8.40 -12.21
C PHE A 361 12.96 -7.44 -12.93
N GLU A 362 13.21 -7.66 -14.22
CA GLU A 362 14.05 -6.77 -15.00
C GLU A 362 13.27 -5.62 -15.65
N CYS A 363 13.84 -4.43 -15.60
CA CYS A 363 13.31 -3.29 -16.30
C CYS A 363 13.70 -3.34 -17.78
N SER A 364 12.71 -3.34 -18.67
CA SER A 364 12.89 -3.36 -20.13
C SER A 364 13.67 -2.18 -20.73
N LEU A 365 13.93 -1.12 -19.95
CA LEU A 365 14.68 0.05 -20.39
C LEU A 365 16.17 -0.03 -20.07
N CYS A 366 16.52 -0.59 -18.91
CA CYS A 366 17.93 -0.72 -18.50
C CYS A 366 18.44 -2.15 -18.50
N MET A 367 17.56 -3.14 -18.71
CA MET A 367 17.85 -4.58 -18.67
C MET A 367 18.57 -4.99 -17.38
N ARG A 368 18.17 -4.36 -16.27
CA ARG A 368 18.68 -4.62 -14.91
C ARG A 368 17.49 -4.83 -13.98
N LEU A 369 17.74 -5.44 -12.83
CA LEU A 369 16.75 -5.55 -11.75
C LEU A 369 16.09 -4.20 -11.47
N PHE A 370 14.76 -4.22 -11.29
CA PHE A 370 13.99 -3.04 -10.96
C PHE A 370 14.56 -2.31 -9.74
N TYR A 371 14.72 -0.99 -9.87
CA TYR A 371 15.05 -0.10 -8.77
C TYR A 371 13.99 0.99 -8.71
N GLU A 372 13.31 1.09 -7.56
CA GLU A 372 12.13 1.94 -7.38
C GLU A 372 11.08 1.71 -8.49
N PRO A 373 10.47 0.51 -8.56
CA PRO A 373 9.59 0.14 -9.66
C PRO A 373 8.33 1.01 -9.67
N VAL A 374 8.01 1.63 -10.80
CA VAL A 374 6.79 2.44 -11.00
C VAL A 374 5.94 1.82 -12.10
N THR A 375 4.64 1.71 -11.87
CA THR A 375 3.69 1.17 -12.85
C THR A 375 2.89 2.31 -13.45
N THR A 376 2.98 2.44 -14.77
CA THR A 376 2.24 3.43 -15.54
C THR A 376 0.74 3.10 -15.58
N PRO A 377 -0.15 4.08 -15.85
CA PRO A 377 -1.59 3.84 -16.03
C PRO A 377 -1.93 2.77 -17.08
N CYS A 378 -1.06 2.59 -18.09
CA CYS A 378 -1.23 1.55 -19.10
C CYS A 378 -0.91 0.11 -18.61
N GLY A 379 -0.40 -0.05 -17.38
CA GLY A 379 -0.10 -1.35 -16.75
C GLY A 379 1.35 -1.83 -16.88
N HIS A 380 2.23 -1.07 -17.53
CA HIS A 380 3.65 -1.42 -17.67
C HIS A 380 4.50 -0.85 -16.52
N THR A 381 5.47 -1.65 -16.04
CA THR A 381 6.34 -1.33 -14.91
C THR A 381 7.78 -1.07 -15.37
N PHE A 382 8.41 -0.02 -14.81
CA PHE A 382 9.77 0.42 -15.12
C PHE A 382 10.50 0.85 -13.85
N CYS A 383 11.83 1.00 -13.86
CA CYS A 383 12.50 1.80 -12.84
C CYS A 383 12.04 3.26 -12.94
N LEU A 384 11.84 3.94 -11.80
CA LEU A 384 11.39 5.33 -11.75
C LEU A 384 12.23 6.24 -12.68
N LYS A 385 13.55 6.23 -12.49
CA LYS A 385 14.46 7.09 -13.27
C LYS A 385 14.53 6.74 -14.75
N CYS A 386 14.34 5.46 -15.10
CA CYS A 386 14.30 5.03 -16.49
C CYS A 386 13.05 5.55 -17.20
N LEU A 387 11.88 5.45 -16.55
CA LEU A 387 10.64 5.98 -17.10
C LEU A 387 10.71 7.49 -17.28
N GLU A 388 11.15 8.23 -16.25
CA GLU A 388 11.28 9.68 -16.33
C GLU A 388 12.18 10.13 -17.50
N ARG A 389 13.31 9.46 -17.69
CA ARG A 389 14.23 9.75 -18.79
C ARG A 389 13.55 9.54 -20.15
N CYS A 390 12.75 8.49 -20.32
CA CYS A 390 11.99 8.29 -21.56
C CYS A 390 10.92 9.38 -21.76
N LEU A 391 10.21 9.75 -20.69
CA LEU A 391 9.18 10.78 -20.72
C LEU A 391 9.73 12.19 -20.94
N ASP A 392 11.03 12.40 -20.74
CA ASP A 392 11.70 13.65 -21.12
C ASP A 392 11.72 13.89 -22.63
N HIS A 393 11.71 12.81 -23.44
CA HIS A 393 11.74 12.89 -24.90
C HIS A 393 10.38 12.67 -25.56
N ASN A 394 9.60 11.72 -25.04
CA ASN A 394 8.32 11.34 -25.62
C ASN A 394 7.33 11.00 -24.49
N PRO A 395 6.16 11.67 -24.40
CA PRO A 395 5.20 11.42 -23.33
C PRO A 395 4.42 10.11 -23.51
N ASN A 396 4.89 9.15 -24.30
CA ASN A 396 4.24 7.87 -24.52
C ASN A 396 4.95 6.73 -23.76
N CYS A 397 4.21 5.70 -23.39
CA CYS A 397 4.77 4.49 -22.80
C CYS A 397 5.80 3.84 -23.74
N PRO A 398 7.02 3.52 -23.27
CA PRO A 398 8.06 2.90 -24.11
C PRO A 398 7.67 1.53 -24.67
N LEU A 399 6.76 0.79 -24.02
CA LEU A 399 6.35 -0.55 -24.44
C LEU A 399 5.11 -0.56 -25.33
N CYS A 400 4.02 0.09 -24.92
CA CYS A 400 2.76 0.04 -25.67
C CYS A 400 2.42 1.32 -26.46
N LYS A 401 3.25 2.37 -26.36
CA LYS A 401 3.06 3.67 -27.02
C LYS A 401 1.80 4.44 -26.61
N GLU A 402 1.12 4.00 -25.55
CA GLU A 402 -0.03 4.71 -24.97
C GLU A 402 0.41 6.08 -24.43
N ASN A 403 -0.43 7.11 -24.62
CA ASN A 403 -0.10 8.47 -24.19
C ASN A 403 -0.15 8.59 -22.66
N LEU A 404 0.92 9.14 -22.07
CA LEU A 404 1.12 9.35 -20.64
C LEU A 404 1.28 10.85 -20.31
N SER A 405 0.84 11.78 -21.17
CA SER A 405 1.01 13.22 -20.95
C SER A 405 0.40 13.70 -19.63
N GLU A 406 -0.78 13.18 -19.27
CA GLU A 406 -1.42 13.50 -18.00
C GLU A 406 -0.65 12.94 -16.80
N TYR A 407 -0.14 11.72 -16.93
CA TYR A 407 0.69 11.10 -15.91
C TYR A 407 1.99 11.88 -15.69
N LEU A 408 2.65 12.29 -16.78
CA LEU A 408 3.83 13.18 -16.76
C LEU A 408 3.51 14.51 -16.07
N ALA A 409 2.34 15.08 -16.35
CA ALA A 409 1.92 16.36 -15.79
C ALA A 409 1.78 16.34 -14.27
N THR A 410 1.30 15.24 -13.71
CA THR A 410 1.13 15.10 -12.25
C THR A 410 2.44 14.88 -11.50
N ARG A 411 3.50 14.41 -12.19
CA ARG A 411 4.76 13.95 -11.57
C ARG A 411 4.57 12.97 -10.41
N ALA A 412 3.43 12.30 -10.33
CA ALA A 412 3.06 11.40 -9.24
C ALA A 412 3.60 9.97 -9.47
N TYR A 413 4.91 9.84 -9.65
CA TYR A 413 5.59 8.56 -9.87
C TYR A 413 5.77 7.79 -8.56
N ASN A 414 4.69 7.25 -8.00
CA ASN A 414 4.80 6.44 -6.78
C ASN A 414 5.25 5.01 -7.09
N LYS A 415 6.09 4.47 -6.20
CA LYS A 415 6.59 3.10 -6.28
C LYS A 415 5.44 2.11 -6.20
N THR A 416 5.52 1.04 -6.99
CA THR A 416 4.58 -0.08 -6.97
C THR A 416 4.92 -0.97 -5.79
N LEU A 417 4.19 -0.78 -4.70
CA LEU A 417 4.52 -1.37 -3.39
C LEU A 417 4.52 -2.90 -3.42
N LEU A 418 3.66 -3.52 -4.25
CA LEU A 418 3.67 -4.97 -4.43
C LEU A 418 5.04 -5.43 -4.95
N ILE A 419 5.50 -4.87 -6.06
CA ILE A 419 6.77 -5.26 -6.70
C ILE A 419 7.96 -4.94 -5.79
N GLU A 420 7.95 -3.77 -5.12
CA GLU A 420 9.01 -3.39 -4.17
C GLU A 420 9.11 -4.38 -3.00
N LYS A 421 7.99 -4.79 -2.41
CA LYS A 421 7.98 -5.78 -1.32
C LYS A 421 8.40 -7.17 -1.79
N LEU A 422 8.09 -7.56 -3.03
CA LEU A 422 8.53 -8.83 -3.60
C LEU A 422 10.04 -8.84 -3.82
N LEU A 423 10.61 -7.77 -4.37
CA LEU A 423 12.06 -7.60 -4.51
C LEU A 423 12.75 -7.68 -3.14
N GLN A 424 12.22 -6.98 -2.13
CA GLN A 424 12.78 -7.02 -0.77
C GLN A 424 12.68 -8.41 -0.11
N ARG A 425 11.61 -9.18 -0.38
CA ARG A 425 11.40 -10.50 0.23
C ARG A 425 12.23 -11.60 -0.43
N PHE A 426 12.43 -11.53 -1.75
CA PHE A 426 13.01 -12.64 -2.52
C PHE A 426 14.37 -12.35 -3.15
N PHE A 427 14.74 -11.07 -3.35
CA PHE A 427 15.96 -10.64 -4.06
C PHE A 427 16.67 -9.49 -3.32
N CYS A 428 16.79 -9.61 -1.99
CA CYS A 428 17.29 -8.53 -1.15
C CYS A 428 18.76 -8.18 -1.44
N ASP A 429 19.58 -9.18 -1.75
CA ASP A 429 21.02 -9.01 -1.97
C ASP A 429 21.27 -8.35 -3.33
N GLU A 430 20.58 -8.80 -4.36
CA GLU A 430 20.63 -8.20 -5.71
C GLU A 430 20.05 -6.78 -5.70
N LEU A 431 19.00 -6.53 -4.90
CA LEU A 431 18.46 -5.18 -4.71
C LEU A 431 19.44 -4.27 -3.97
N ALA A 432 20.18 -4.80 -2.99
CA ALA A 432 21.22 -4.05 -2.27
C ALA A 432 22.38 -3.68 -3.20
N GLU A 433 22.84 -4.60 -4.05
CA GLU A 433 23.87 -4.30 -5.05
C GLU A 433 23.36 -3.28 -6.07
N ARG A 434 22.11 -3.44 -6.53
CA ARG A 434 21.46 -2.49 -7.45
C ARG A 434 21.36 -1.07 -6.87
N ARG A 435 21.12 -0.96 -5.56
CA ARG A 435 21.13 0.30 -4.82
C ARG A 435 22.53 0.91 -4.76
N LYS A 436 23.55 0.10 -4.43
CA LYS A 436 24.94 0.55 -4.36
C LYS A 436 25.43 1.12 -5.69
N VAL A 437 25.18 0.42 -6.80
CA VAL A 437 25.50 0.92 -8.15
C VAL A 437 24.80 2.25 -8.42
N HIS A 438 23.54 2.38 -8.01
CA HIS A 438 22.81 3.64 -8.19
C HIS A 438 23.42 4.80 -7.39
N GLU A 439 23.81 4.55 -6.14
CA GLU A 439 24.45 5.56 -5.29
C GLU A 439 25.81 6.00 -5.83
N GLU A 440 26.60 5.06 -6.37
CA GLU A 440 27.87 5.34 -7.04
C GLU A 440 27.67 6.20 -8.31
N GLU A 441 26.71 5.85 -9.16
CA GLU A 441 26.33 6.65 -10.35
C GLU A 441 25.91 8.08 -9.94
N MET A 442 25.15 8.24 -8.86
CA MET A 442 24.72 9.56 -8.36
C MET A 442 25.88 10.36 -7.75
N LYS A 443 26.84 9.69 -7.11
CA LYS A 443 28.04 10.32 -6.54
C LYS A 443 29.01 10.79 -7.62
N GLU A 444 29.12 10.06 -8.72
CA GLU A 444 29.88 10.49 -9.89
C GLU A 444 29.27 11.77 -10.49
N LEU A 445 27.95 11.77 -10.70
CA LEU A 445 27.20 12.92 -11.24
C LEU A 445 27.24 14.17 -10.35
N SER A 446 27.46 14.03 -9.04
CA SER A 446 27.55 15.17 -8.12
C SER A 446 28.94 15.83 -8.08
N ASN A 447 29.93 15.26 -8.78
CA ASN A 447 31.30 15.79 -8.81
C ASN A 447 31.46 16.98 -9.78
N LEU A 448 31.16 18.18 -9.28
CA LEU A 448 31.23 19.45 -10.01
C LEU A 448 32.64 19.95 -10.36
N ASN A 449 33.67 19.11 -10.26
CA ASN A 449 35.01 19.44 -10.77
C ASN A 449 35.39 18.62 -12.00
N GLN A 450 34.88 17.40 -12.13
CA GLN A 450 35.24 16.48 -13.22
C GLN A 450 34.16 16.41 -14.31
N GLU A 451 32.89 16.42 -13.93
CA GLU A 451 31.77 16.27 -14.86
C GLU A 451 30.72 17.37 -14.67
N VAL A 452 31.15 18.63 -14.76
CA VAL A 452 30.22 19.75 -14.68
C VAL A 452 29.25 19.70 -15.85
N PRO A 453 27.93 19.64 -15.62
CA PRO A 453 26.95 19.78 -16.70
C PRO A 453 27.00 21.20 -17.28
N ILE A 454 27.07 21.31 -18.61
CA ILE A 454 27.18 22.59 -19.32
C ILE A 454 25.90 22.88 -20.11
N PHE A 455 25.24 23.98 -19.77
CA PHE A 455 24.17 24.59 -20.56
C PHE A 455 24.80 25.54 -21.58
N VAL A 456 24.55 25.28 -22.86
CA VAL A 456 25.08 26.13 -23.95
C VAL A 456 23.98 27.06 -24.43
N CYS A 457 24.08 28.35 -24.10
CA CYS A 457 23.05 29.32 -24.49
C CYS A 457 23.55 30.76 -24.56
N THR A 458 23.84 31.38 -23.41
CA THR A 458 24.13 32.81 -23.31
C THR A 458 25.27 33.09 -22.34
N MET A 459 25.76 34.32 -22.34
CA MET A 459 26.71 34.78 -21.33
C MET A 459 26.02 34.86 -19.96
N ALA A 460 26.65 34.25 -18.96
CA ALA A 460 26.30 34.41 -17.56
C ALA A 460 27.47 35.01 -16.80
N PHE A 461 27.18 35.74 -15.73
CA PHE A 461 28.17 36.43 -14.92
C PHE A 461 27.96 36.17 -13.44
N PRO A 462 29.03 36.19 -12.62
CA PRO A 462 28.90 36.09 -11.18
C PRO A 462 27.96 37.16 -10.63
N THR A 463 27.18 36.82 -9.61
CA THR A 463 26.18 37.66 -8.91
C THR A 463 24.99 38.13 -9.75
N VAL A 464 24.94 37.83 -11.05
CA VAL A 464 23.86 38.25 -11.95
C VAL A 464 22.80 37.14 -12.06
N PRO A 465 21.51 37.44 -11.84
CA PRO A 465 20.41 36.50 -12.09
C PRO A 465 20.32 36.09 -13.57
N CYS A 466 20.02 34.82 -13.82
CA CYS A 466 19.87 34.26 -15.17
C CYS A 466 18.65 33.31 -15.20
N PRO A 467 17.43 33.83 -15.37
CA PRO A 467 16.25 32.98 -15.50
C PRO A 467 16.24 32.25 -16.83
N LEU A 468 16.01 30.94 -16.81
CA LEU A 468 16.04 30.07 -18.00
C LEU A 468 14.70 29.38 -18.21
N HIS A 469 14.26 29.33 -19.46
CA HIS A 469 13.16 28.47 -19.88
C HIS A 469 13.72 27.24 -20.58
N VAL A 470 13.67 26.10 -19.88
CA VAL A 470 14.26 24.84 -20.33
C VAL A 470 13.18 23.94 -20.91
N PHE A 471 13.25 23.74 -22.23
CA PHE A 471 12.30 22.92 -22.97
C PHE A 471 12.94 21.72 -23.69
N GLU A 472 14.23 21.79 -24.04
CA GLU A 472 14.93 20.68 -24.70
C GLU A 472 15.08 19.46 -23.76
N PRO A 473 14.74 18.24 -24.23
CA PRO A 473 14.80 17.02 -23.42
C PRO A 473 16.15 16.77 -22.70
N ARG A 474 17.27 17.02 -23.38
CA ARG A 474 18.61 16.84 -22.80
C ARG A 474 18.88 17.75 -21.60
N TYR A 475 18.40 19.01 -21.67
CA TYR A 475 18.58 19.97 -20.59
C TYR A 475 17.54 19.79 -19.48
N ARG A 476 16.34 19.27 -19.80
CA ARG A 476 15.39 18.81 -18.77
C ARG A 476 15.99 17.72 -17.89
N LEU A 477 16.65 16.73 -18.49
CA LEU A 477 17.40 15.70 -17.77
C LEU A 477 18.53 16.32 -16.93
N MET A 478 19.30 17.24 -17.53
CA MET A 478 20.41 17.92 -16.86
C MET A 478 19.95 18.64 -15.58
N ILE A 479 18.92 19.50 -15.66
CA ILE A 479 18.39 20.24 -14.52
C ILE A 479 17.85 19.28 -13.45
N ARG A 480 17.10 18.26 -13.86
CA ARG A 480 16.59 17.25 -12.91
C ARG A 480 17.73 16.55 -12.16
N ARG A 481 18.81 16.15 -12.84
CA ARG A 481 19.99 15.56 -12.19
C ARG A 481 20.69 16.52 -11.24
N SER A 482 20.84 17.79 -11.61
CA SER A 482 21.40 18.80 -10.70
C SER A 482 20.56 18.94 -9.42
N MET A 483 19.23 18.82 -9.52
CA MET A 483 18.35 18.83 -8.35
C MET A 483 18.42 17.51 -7.56
N GLU A 484 18.40 16.35 -8.21
CA GLU A 484 18.44 15.03 -7.57
C GLU A 484 19.77 14.74 -6.85
N THR A 485 20.90 15.17 -7.43
CA THR A 485 22.23 15.04 -6.81
C THR A 485 22.42 15.98 -5.62
N GLY A 486 21.55 16.98 -5.47
CA GLY A 486 21.67 18.03 -4.47
C GLY A 486 22.69 19.12 -4.81
N THR A 487 23.41 19.00 -5.93
CA THR A 487 24.40 20.01 -6.37
C THR A 487 23.74 21.36 -6.65
N LYS A 488 22.55 21.34 -7.25
CA LYS A 488 21.80 22.53 -7.70
C LYS A 488 22.65 23.48 -8.53
N GLN A 489 23.65 22.97 -9.22
CA GLN A 489 24.62 23.78 -9.96
C GLN A 489 24.87 23.19 -11.34
N PHE A 490 25.18 24.07 -12.29
CA PHE A 490 25.62 23.73 -13.65
C PHE A 490 26.37 24.91 -14.28
N GLY A 491 27.27 24.63 -15.21
CA GLY A 491 28.01 25.65 -15.94
C GLY A 491 27.20 26.23 -17.09
N MET A 492 27.32 27.53 -17.34
CA MET A 492 26.76 28.19 -18.51
C MET A 492 27.90 28.71 -19.40
N CYS A 493 27.83 28.35 -20.68
CA CYS A 493 28.77 28.79 -21.71
C CYS A 493 28.01 29.27 -22.95
N ILE A 494 28.65 30.15 -23.73
CA ILE A 494 28.16 30.43 -25.09
C ILE A 494 28.61 29.34 -26.06
N ALA A 495 27.87 29.21 -27.16
CA ALA A 495 28.19 28.28 -28.22
C ALA A 495 29.53 28.64 -28.91
N ASP A 496 30.26 27.61 -29.30
CA ASP A 496 31.46 27.70 -30.14
C ASP A 496 31.30 26.72 -31.31
N GLU A 497 31.50 27.18 -32.54
CA GLU A 497 31.22 26.38 -33.74
C GLU A 497 32.14 25.16 -33.89
N LEU A 498 33.34 25.21 -33.32
CA LEU A 498 34.35 24.15 -33.47
C LEU A 498 34.33 23.18 -32.28
N LYS A 499 34.15 23.72 -31.07
CA LYS A 499 34.23 22.94 -29.81
C LYS A 499 32.86 22.59 -29.22
N GLY A 500 31.79 23.14 -29.76
CA GLY A 500 30.44 23.08 -29.20
C GLY A 500 30.17 24.22 -28.23
N PHE A 501 31.08 24.50 -27.30
CA PHE A 501 30.98 25.62 -26.35
C PHE A 501 32.34 26.26 -26.03
N ALA A 502 32.29 27.50 -25.53
CA ALA A 502 33.49 28.28 -25.22
C ALA A 502 34.30 27.71 -24.04
N ASP A 503 35.62 27.98 -24.04
CA ASP A 503 36.53 27.49 -23.00
C ASP A 503 36.39 28.22 -21.64
N HIS A 504 35.52 29.22 -21.55
CA HIS A 504 35.27 29.98 -20.33
C HIS A 504 33.76 30.12 -20.12
N GLY A 505 33.35 30.11 -18.85
CA GLY A 505 31.95 30.19 -18.49
C GLY A 505 31.74 30.64 -17.05
N CYS A 506 30.48 30.63 -16.65
CA CYS A 506 30.05 30.95 -15.29
C CYS A 506 29.26 29.78 -14.72
N MET A 507 29.62 29.32 -13.53
CA MET A 507 28.83 28.38 -12.76
C MET A 507 27.57 29.09 -12.27
N LEU A 508 26.43 28.48 -12.52
CA LEU A 508 25.13 28.94 -12.06
C LEU A 508 24.65 28.06 -10.90
N GLU A 509 24.03 28.69 -9.91
CA GLU A 509 23.30 28.03 -8.84
C GLU A 509 21.79 28.18 -9.05
N VAL A 510 21.06 27.09 -8.92
CA VAL A 510 19.61 27.03 -9.03
C VAL A 510 18.97 27.45 -7.71
N ARG A 511 18.19 28.53 -7.76
CA ARG A 511 17.42 29.06 -6.62
C ARG A 511 16.05 28.41 -6.52
N ASP A 512 15.34 28.33 -7.64
CA ASP A 512 14.00 27.78 -7.73
C ASP A 512 13.78 27.12 -9.10
N VAL A 513 12.91 26.09 -9.13
CA VAL A 513 12.50 25.42 -10.37
C VAL A 513 11.01 25.20 -10.38
N LYS A 514 10.36 25.69 -11.43
CA LYS A 514 8.94 25.45 -11.70
C LYS A 514 8.81 24.52 -12.89
N PHE A 515 8.36 23.30 -12.65
CA PHE A 515 8.07 22.32 -13.69
C PHE A 515 6.64 22.50 -14.22
N PHE A 516 6.50 22.37 -15.54
CA PHE A 516 5.22 22.40 -16.23
C PHE A 516 4.71 21.00 -16.58
N PRO A 517 3.40 20.85 -16.83
CA PRO A 517 2.76 19.60 -17.24
C PRO A 517 3.39 18.88 -18.44
N ASP A 518 3.88 19.62 -19.42
CA ASP A 518 4.55 19.10 -20.62
C ASP A 518 6.03 18.75 -20.38
N GLY A 519 6.48 18.92 -19.14
CA GLY A 519 7.83 18.67 -18.67
C GLY A 519 8.84 19.77 -18.99
N ARG A 520 8.42 20.90 -19.56
CA ARG A 520 9.24 22.12 -19.58
C ARG A 520 9.46 22.63 -18.16
N SER A 521 10.45 23.50 -17.97
CA SER A 521 10.66 24.17 -16.69
C SER A 521 11.12 25.61 -16.84
N VAL A 522 10.72 26.45 -15.89
CA VAL A 522 11.41 27.72 -15.63
C VAL A 522 12.37 27.50 -14.46
N VAL A 523 13.64 27.80 -14.67
CA VAL A 523 14.72 27.64 -13.70
C VAL A 523 15.21 29.04 -13.35
N ASP A 524 15.04 29.45 -12.11
CA ASP A 524 15.65 30.68 -11.59
C ASP A 524 17.07 30.36 -11.11
N THR A 525 18.05 31.09 -11.64
CA THR A 525 19.46 30.86 -11.32
C THR A 525 20.21 32.16 -11.06
N ILE A 526 21.33 32.05 -10.37
CA ILE A 526 22.30 33.14 -10.20
C ILE A 526 23.71 32.65 -10.50
N GLY A 527 24.53 33.47 -11.15
CA GLY A 527 25.94 33.15 -11.33
C GLY A 527 26.72 33.24 -10.02
N ILE A 528 27.61 32.28 -9.76
CA ILE A 528 28.35 32.19 -8.50
C ILE A 528 29.87 32.27 -8.68
N ALA A 529 30.41 31.68 -9.76
CA ALA A 529 31.86 31.61 -9.95
C ALA A 529 32.21 31.46 -11.42
N ARG A 530 33.35 32.02 -11.83
CA ARG A 530 33.90 31.86 -13.18
C ARG A 530 34.73 30.59 -13.26
N PHE A 531 34.78 29.98 -14.44
CA PHE A 531 35.62 28.83 -14.68
C PHE A 531 36.23 28.82 -16.08
N ARG A 532 37.33 28.08 -16.21
CA ARG A 532 37.94 27.67 -17.46
C ARG A 532 37.71 26.18 -17.67
N VAL A 533 37.37 25.81 -18.90
CA VAL A 533 37.23 24.43 -19.34
C VAL A 533 38.62 23.83 -19.55
N VAL A 534 38.90 22.74 -18.85
CA VAL A 534 40.13 21.95 -19.00
C VAL A 534 39.95 20.88 -20.06
N THR A 535 38.82 20.16 -20.01
CA THR A 535 38.44 19.16 -21.01
C THR A 535 36.96 19.23 -21.31
N HIS A 536 36.63 19.12 -22.59
CA HIS A 536 35.27 19.03 -23.11
C HIS A 536 34.78 17.58 -23.07
N GLY A 537 33.51 17.37 -22.75
CA GLY A 537 32.87 16.07 -22.67
C GLY A 537 31.39 16.13 -23.03
N GLN A 538 30.75 14.96 -23.04
CA GLN A 538 29.33 14.83 -23.30
C GLN A 538 28.77 13.63 -22.53
N ARG A 539 27.60 13.78 -21.91
CA ARG A 539 26.90 12.71 -21.21
C ARG A 539 25.41 12.80 -21.52
N ASP A 540 24.82 11.68 -21.95
CA ASP A 540 23.37 11.56 -22.19
C ASP A 540 22.76 12.68 -23.06
N GLY A 541 23.53 13.20 -24.01
CA GLY A 541 23.08 14.19 -25.00
C GLY A 541 23.35 15.66 -24.65
N TYR A 542 23.73 16.00 -23.41
CA TYR A 542 24.18 17.35 -23.03
C TYR A 542 25.70 17.40 -22.79
N HIS A 543 26.26 18.60 -22.89
CA HIS A 543 27.71 18.82 -22.73
C HIS A 543 28.14 18.71 -21.27
N THR A 544 29.33 18.18 -21.04
CA THR A 544 29.98 18.17 -19.73
C THR A 544 31.38 18.75 -19.83
N ALA A 545 31.94 19.19 -18.72
CA ALA A 545 33.31 19.70 -18.68
C ALA A 545 34.02 19.34 -17.37
N LYS A 546 35.32 19.07 -17.50
CA LYS A 546 36.25 19.24 -16.38
C LYS A 546 36.63 20.71 -16.34
N ILE A 547 36.53 21.32 -15.17
CA ILE A 547 36.74 22.77 -15.04
C ILE A 547 37.82 23.11 -14.01
N GLU A 548 38.32 24.33 -14.11
CA GLU A 548 39.16 24.99 -13.12
C GLU A 548 38.54 26.36 -12.81
N TYR A 549 38.28 26.64 -11.54
CA TYR A 549 37.72 27.93 -11.13
C TYR A 549 38.72 29.06 -11.34
N LEU A 550 38.20 30.22 -11.73
CA LEU A 550 39.00 31.41 -11.99
C LEU A 550 38.79 32.45 -10.89
N GLU A 551 39.88 32.82 -10.25
CA GLU A 551 39.92 33.87 -9.24
C GLU A 551 40.79 35.04 -9.69
N ASP A 552 40.46 36.24 -9.23
CA ASP A 552 41.28 37.41 -9.46
C ASP A 552 42.53 37.38 -8.60
N LYS A 553 43.67 37.69 -9.22
CA LYS A 553 44.93 37.87 -8.53
C LYS A 553 44.87 39.11 -7.66
N LYS A 554 45.13 38.93 -6.37
CA LYS A 554 45.23 40.04 -5.41
C LYS A 554 46.52 40.83 -5.65
N VAL A 555 46.44 42.14 -5.48
CA VAL A 555 47.55 43.08 -5.55
C VAL A 555 47.71 43.83 -4.24
N GLU A 556 48.94 44.19 -3.90
CA GLU A 556 49.33 44.85 -2.65
C GLU A 556 50.19 46.10 -2.93
N GLY A 557 50.42 46.93 -1.92
CA GLY A 557 51.34 48.08 -2.01
C GLY A 557 50.88 49.20 -2.96
N GLU A 558 51.79 49.69 -3.80
CA GLU A 558 51.51 50.78 -4.75
C GLU A 558 50.47 50.38 -5.80
N ASP A 559 50.53 49.14 -6.29
CA ASP A 559 49.58 48.60 -7.26
C ASP A 559 48.14 48.57 -6.71
N LEU A 560 47.98 48.29 -5.41
CA LEU A 560 46.67 48.36 -4.75
C LEU A 560 46.15 49.80 -4.72
N THR A 561 47.01 50.77 -4.43
CA THR A 561 46.61 52.19 -4.40
C THR A 561 46.18 52.67 -5.80
N GLU A 562 46.88 52.25 -6.86
CA GLU A 562 46.46 52.52 -8.23
C GLU A 562 45.15 51.82 -8.59
N LEU A 563 44.99 50.56 -8.18
CA LEU A 563 43.79 49.78 -8.44
C LEU A 563 42.56 50.42 -7.80
N LEU A 564 42.65 50.86 -6.54
CA LEU A 564 41.56 51.53 -5.83
C LEU A 564 41.16 52.85 -6.51
N LYS A 565 42.13 53.68 -6.89
CA LYS A 565 41.87 54.92 -7.66
C LYS A 565 41.18 54.63 -8.99
N LEU A 566 41.62 53.58 -9.69
CA LEU A 566 41.01 53.16 -10.95
C LEU A 566 39.59 52.64 -10.72
N HIS A 567 39.40 51.77 -9.74
CA HIS A 567 38.11 51.20 -9.34
C HIS A 567 37.09 52.32 -9.06
N ASP A 568 37.47 53.30 -8.24
CA ASP A 568 36.61 54.44 -7.92
C ASP A 568 36.24 55.24 -9.16
N SER A 569 37.24 55.59 -9.97
CA SER A 569 37.03 56.37 -11.19
C SER A 569 36.13 55.65 -12.21
N VAL A 570 36.26 54.34 -12.37
CA VAL A 570 35.42 53.55 -13.29
C VAL A 570 34.02 53.39 -12.74
N TYR A 571 33.87 53.17 -11.43
CA TYR A 571 32.55 53.09 -10.79
C TYR A 571 31.79 54.41 -10.96
N ASP A 572 32.43 55.56 -10.71
CA ASP A 572 31.77 56.85 -10.84
C ASP A 572 31.36 57.14 -12.30
N GLN A 573 32.18 56.71 -13.27
CA GLN A 573 31.80 56.74 -14.70
C GLN A 573 30.61 55.84 -15.02
N ALA A 574 30.56 54.63 -14.44
CA ALA A 574 29.45 53.70 -14.63
C ALA A 574 28.16 54.26 -14.03
N LEU A 575 28.24 54.82 -12.82
CA LEU A 575 27.12 55.47 -12.15
C LEU A 575 26.64 56.67 -12.96
N GLY A 576 27.54 57.55 -13.39
CA GLY A 576 27.21 58.70 -14.24
C GLY A 576 26.54 58.30 -15.55
N TRP A 577 27.05 57.25 -16.20
CA TRP A 577 26.41 56.68 -17.40
C TRP A 577 25.01 56.16 -17.09
N PHE A 578 24.84 55.38 -16.03
CA PHE A 578 23.55 54.79 -15.65
C PHE A 578 22.52 55.87 -15.28
N THR A 579 22.93 56.90 -14.53
CA THR A 579 22.06 58.04 -14.18
C THR A 579 21.70 58.91 -15.38
N SER A 580 22.52 58.91 -16.43
CA SER A 580 22.25 59.65 -17.67
C SER A 580 21.31 58.91 -18.64
N LEU A 581 20.93 57.66 -18.35
CA LEU A 581 19.97 56.92 -19.17
C LEU A 581 18.57 57.54 -19.04
N LYS A 582 17.78 57.45 -20.11
CA LYS A 582 16.36 57.81 -20.07
C LYS A 582 15.63 56.90 -19.08
N ASP A 583 14.61 57.44 -18.39
CA ASP A 583 13.87 56.71 -17.36
C ASP A 583 13.29 55.39 -17.86
N ASP A 584 12.77 55.34 -19.09
CA ASP A 584 12.25 54.09 -19.67
C ASP A 584 13.30 52.98 -19.75
N MET A 585 14.49 53.31 -20.25
CA MET A 585 15.60 52.35 -20.35
C MET A 585 16.10 51.93 -18.96
N LYS A 586 16.19 52.91 -18.05
CA LYS A 586 16.63 52.66 -16.67
C LYS A 586 15.67 51.73 -15.95
N ASN A 587 14.36 51.95 -16.08
CA ASN A 587 13.32 51.12 -15.49
C ASN A 587 13.32 49.70 -16.05
N GLN A 588 13.56 49.52 -17.36
CA GLN A 588 13.72 48.20 -17.99
C GLN A 588 14.95 47.45 -17.47
N ILE A 589 16.08 48.15 -17.29
CA ILE A 589 17.29 47.54 -16.72
C ILE A 589 17.04 47.12 -15.27
N ILE A 590 16.45 48.00 -14.47
CA ILE A 590 16.15 47.73 -13.06
C ILE A 590 15.18 46.55 -12.91
N SER A 591 14.16 46.45 -13.77
CA SER A 591 13.20 45.36 -13.70
C SER A 591 13.80 43.99 -14.06
N HIS A 592 14.81 43.96 -14.94
CA HIS A 592 15.44 42.72 -15.40
C HIS A 592 16.67 42.32 -14.58
N PHE A 593 17.56 43.26 -14.28
CA PHE A 593 18.87 43.02 -13.65
C PHE A 593 18.96 43.52 -12.21
N GLY A 594 17.94 44.23 -11.71
CA GLY A 594 17.98 44.91 -10.42
C GLY A 594 18.71 46.25 -10.46
N GLN A 595 18.87 46.87 -9.30
CA GLN A 595 19.61 48.13 -9.14
C GLN A 595 21.11 47.90 -9.37
N LEU A 596 21.82 48.94 -9.83
CA LEU A 596 23.28 48.94 -9.88
C LEU A 596 23.82 48.66 -8.45
N PRO A 597 24.62 47.60 -8.26
CA PRO A 597 25.18 47.30 -6.95
C PRO A 597 26.05 48.44 -6.43
N VAL A 598 26.02 48.64 -5.11
CA VAL A 598 26.88 49.64 -4.46
C VAL A 598 28.35 49.25 -4.60
N LYS A 599 29.22 50.25 -4.49
CA LYS A 599 30.66 50.06 -4.48
C LYS A 599 31.07 49.19 -3.29
N ASP A 600 31.84 48.13 -3.58
CA ASP A 600 32.41 47.26 -2.55
C ASP A 600 33.46 48.02 -1.72
N PRO A 601 33.47 47.88 -0.37
CA PRO A 601 34.48 48.49 0.49
C PRO A 601 35.90 48.01 0.19
N ASP A 602 36.07 46.70 -0.06
CA ASP A 602 37.27 46.11 -0.62
C ASP A 602 36.91 45.39 -1.94
N PRO A 603 37.38 45.90 -3.10
CA PRO A 603 37.09 45.27 -4.38
C PRO A 603 37.79 43.92 -4.62
N GLN A 604 38.69 43.49 -3.71
CA GLN A 604 39.41 42.21 -3.78
C GLN A 604 38.87 41.14 -2.81
N ASP A 605 37.80 41.44 -2.05
CA ASP A 605 37.19 40.49 -1.09
C ASP A 605 36.56 39.29 -1.82
N ASN A 606 35.83 39.55 -2.90
CA ASN A 606 35.23 38.49 -3.70
C ASN A 606 36.28 37.90 -4.67
N PRO A 607 36.47 36.57 -4.73
CA PRO A 607 37.40 35.95 -5.68
C PRO A 607 37.06 36.22 -7.15
N ASN A 608 35.80 36.56 -7.45
CA ASN A 608 35.36 36.97 -8.77
C ASN A 608 35.40 38.50 -8.96
N GLY A 609 35.83 39.26 -7.97
CA GLY A 609 35.82 40.73 -7.99
C GLY A 609 34.43 41.36 -7.83
N PRO A 610 34.34 42.69 -7.99
CA PRO A 610 33.17 43.49 -7.61
C PRO A 610 31.89 43.13 -8.36
N ALA A 611 30.77 43.01 -7.65
CA ALA A 611 29.48 42.62 -8.24
C ALA A 611 29.00 43.62 -9.31
N TRP A 612 29.24 44.92 -9.09
CA TRP A 612 28.84 45.97 -10.02
C TRP A 612 29.54 45.85 -11.39
N CYS A 613 30.76 45.29 -11.45
CA CYS A 613 31.47 45.06 -12.71
C CYS A 613 30.70 44.06 -13.58
N TRP A 614 30.22 42.97 -12.96
CA TRP A 614 29.48 41.91 -13.63
C TRP A 614 28.09 42.35 -14.05
N TRP A 615 27.40 43.07 -13.17
CA TRP A 615 26.13 43.72 -13.49
C TRP A 615 26.27 44.64 -14.70
N LEU A 616 27.31 45.47 -14.72
CA LEU A 616 27.53 46.41 -15.81
C LEU A 616 27.83 45.69 -17.13
N LEU A 617 28.63 44.63 -17.11
CA LEU A 617 28.92 43.81 -18.30
C LEU A 617 27.67 43.10 -18.85
N ALA A 618 26.72 42.73 -17.99
CA ALA A 618 25.46 42.13 -18.40
C ALA A 618 24.50 43.15 -19.05
N VAL A 619 24.54 44.41 -18.61
CA VAL A 619 23.66 45.49 -19.08
C VAL A 619 24.21 46.20 -20.34
N LEU A 620 25.53 46.29 -20.47
CA LEU A 620 26.14 46.98 -21.61
C LEU A 620 25.89 46.24 -22.93
N PRO A 621 25.60 46.95 -24.05
CA PRO A 621 25.33 46.35 -25.35
C PRO A 621 26.64 45.89 -26.02
N LEU A 622 27.24 44.83 -25.47
CA LEU A 622 28.48 44.23 -25.94
C LEU A 622 28.19 42.92 -26.68
N GLU A 623 28.99 42.64 -27.71
CA GLU A 623 28.96 41.33 -28.35
C GLU A 623 29.48 40.25 -27.39
N ASN A 624 28.89 39.06 -27.45
CA ASN A 624 29.23 37.93 -26.57
C ASN A 624 30.74 37.60 -26.57
N LYS A 625 31.43 37.77 -27.71
CA LYS A 625 32.89 37.53 -27.80
C LYS A 625 33.70 38.53 -26.96
N ALA A 626 33.28 39.79 -26.92
CA ALA A 626 33.91 40.81 -26.07
C ALA A 626 33.63 40.53 -24.59
N GLN A 627 32.38 40.20 -24.25
CA GLN A 627 32.00 39.80 -22.89
C GLN A 627 32.80 38.58 -22.41
N LEU A 628 32.94 37.54 -23.23
CA LEU A 628 33.72 36.35 -22.92
C LEU A 628 35.20 36.69 -22.66
N THR A 629 35.78 37.57 -23.48
CA THR A 629 37.17 38.01 -23.31
C THR A 629 37.36 38.70 -21.96
N ILE A 630 36.41 39.52 -21.53
CA ILE A 630 36.46 40.22 -20.24
C ILE A 630 36.21 39.25 -19.08
N LEU A 631 35.28 38.29 -19.23
CA LEU A 631 35.00 37.24 -18.23
C LEU A 631 36.26 36.43 -17.90
N ALA A 632 37.07 36.14 -18.92
CA ALA A 632 38.29 35.33 -18.81
C ALA A 632 39.48 36.03 -18.11
N LEU A 633 39.41 37.35 -17.87
CA LEU A 633 40.50 38.10 -17.23
C LEU A 633 40.64 37.74 -15.74
N ASN A 634 41.85 37.45 -15.29
CA ASN A 634 42.17 37.13 -13.89
C ASN A 634 42.81 38.31 -13.13
N ALA A 635 42.82 39.50 -13.71
CA ALA A 635 43.30 40.73 -13.08
C ALA A 635 42.18 41.77 -13.09
N LEU A 636 41.80 42.25 -11.90
CA LEU A 636 40.76 43.26 -11.75
C LEU A 636 41.15 44.57 -12.47
N LYS A 637 42.43 44.96 -12.42
CA LYS A 637 42.96 46.15 -13.11
C LYS A 637 42.64 46.11 -14.60
N ASP A 638 42.95 45.00 -15.27
CA ASP A 638 42.72 44.83 -16.71
C ASP A 638 41.23 44.83 -17.06
N ARG A 639 40.42 44.18 -16.21
CA ARG A 639 38.96 44.18 -16.38
C ARG A 639 38.37 45.58 -16.24
N LEU A 640 38.81 46.37 -15.26
CA LEU A 640 38.38 47.76 -15.10
C LEU A 640 38.81 48.65 -16.28
N ILE A 641 40.01 48.44 -16.82
CA ILE A 641 40.47 49.15 -18.03
C ILE A 641 39.58 48.81 -19.23
N ALA A 642 39.24 47.53 -19.42
CA ALA A 642 38.34 47.10 -20.48
C ALA A 642 36.95 47.73 -20.35
N ILE A 643 36.35 47.66 -19.14
CA ILE A 643 35.06 48.29 -18.83
C ILE A 643 35.09 49.79 -19.10
N ARG A 644 36.15 50.49 -18.66
CA ARG A 644 36.31 51.93 -18.89
C ARG A 644 36.33 52.28 -20.38
N ARG A 645 37.05 51.50 -21.21
CA ARG A 645 37.08 51.71 -22.67
C ARG A 645 35.69 51.56 -23.28
N VAL A 646 34.92 50.56 -22.82
CA VAL A 646 33.53 50.36 -23.26
C VAL A 646 32.65 51.56 -22.86
N LEU A 647 32.72 52.00 -21.60
CA LEU A 647 31.95 53.14 -21.12
C LEU A 647 32.24 54.42 -21.92
N ILE A 648 33.51 54.71 -22.20
CA ILE A 648 33.91 55.85 -23.04
C ILE A 648 33.31 55.74 -24.45
N PHE A 649 33.26 54.55 -25.02
CA PHE A 649 32.69 54.33 -26.35
C PHE A 649 31.17 54.52 -26.37
N VAL A 650 30.47 53.94 -25.40
CA VAL A 650 29.00 54.00 -25.31
C VAL A 650 28.51 55.40 -24.97
N THR A 651 29.25 56.16 -24.14
CA THR A 651 28.92 57.56 -23.82
C THR A 651 29.14 58.50 -24.99
N ARG A 652 30.14 58.25 -25.86
CA ARG A 652 30.42 59.08 -27.06
C ARG A 652 29.43 58.88 -28.21
N LYS A 653 28.82 57.69 -28.33
CA LYS A 653 27.92 57.34 -29.46
C LYS A 653 26.48 57.84 -29.34
N ARG A 654 26.10 58.56 -28.28
CA ARG A 654 24.76 59.15 -28.17
C ARG A 654 24.68 60.43 -29.04
N PRO A 655 23.84 60.49 -30.09
CA PRO A 655 23.50 61.77 -30.69
C PRO A 655 22.77 62.62 -29.65
N ARG A 656 23.10 63.91 -29.59
CA ARG A 656 22.49 64.89 -28.69
C ARG A 656 20.99 64.99 -28.89
#